data_AF-A0A932G000-F1
#
_entry.id   AF-A0A932G000-F1
#
_cell.length_a   1.000
_cell.length_b   1.000
_cell.length_c   1.000
_cell.angle_alpha   90.00
_cell.angle_beta   90.00
_cell.angle_gamma   90.00
#
_symmetry.space_group_name_H-M   'P 1'
#
loop_
_entity.id
_entity.type
_entity.pdbx_description
1 polymer ?
#
loop_
_entity_poly.entity_id
_entity_poly.type
_entity_poly.pdbx_seq_one_letter_code
_entity_poly.pdbx_strand_id
1 'polypeptide(L)'
;MRHQRAHFDLFALQVAALVATGCGGSMAAFDTQFPDNVRTDLSRVLSQMGRASEVEGPANALGRPILVAAAHGQKKLFAYDLGRGRRMWERDGSVDSRPVIGGRVTIFASGDDVVCLSLENGTEVWRLAREGRSFRGAAIDADTVAVTLGEPEAGALDTSSAGRSVVLGVGADDGGVRFRHEVDHMVAAPAVAHGLVFLPWDRQNLSVLDASSGEETARLRSTDDVFAYAMATPSGVYYGSRGVYRLTARSAAGTKRDAAYFEPHVTGAPGEPTFGPDGYATQAEGRNARERIRFHWSPTLGHDDVSFAGGAIYFLYFRYVFALGAQDGQLRWVYRHSGDIASLQVTGPGIALADDQGNVVLVDGERGLPRWRTSTGSPILAGTFDAAGFWPGATESTEDVGVRRRLLEVIFDADNRLAPARAFAVDLLAKLGDEEVTGDLIEIAGRRSLAQPIRTAAGQKLLDRQMGGTRIVEALGRRYSFLDQTETPPVGLLARAAAAMAVREAVPGLIRHLMSHETEAAALPDVVSAIVTLGDRSAAGSLRDFVIRYHADDVLGDHRSALSLAAAGALRLGGSDEVAAMRKVAEDPFCLPDVATAIRTALAEVAPVAQSPEEPAPTQETPQEPEGAQPAPASEPTRFLSDTQIQAALGEYYDELRACVVNNRNTPSPPARVRIIFIVFSDGHAERTSVSPPNPPAEQCLAEQIATVQFPQILEVRQQVTYWLPIRSPSLQVTPVPPTPAPAPPQGAAQPPAPAPAPAPPAPSAAPPAPAPAPRAPAPAPGH
;
A
#
# COMPACT_ATOMS: atom_id res chain seq x y z
N MET A 1 64.55 -14.23 -51.80
CA MET A 1 64.44 -15.70 -51.79
C MET A 1 63.85 -16.12 -50.43
N ARG A 2 62.53 -16.02 -50.22
CA ARG A 2 61.49 -17.01 -50.59
C ARG A 2 61.92 -18.47 -50.32
N HIS A 3 62.35 -18.77 -49.09
CA HIS A 3 62.13 -20.10 -48.47
C HIS A 3 62.43 -20.16 -46.96
N GLN A 4 62.94 -19.10 -46.33
CA GLN A 4 63.25 -19.10 -44.88
C GLN A 4 62.24 -18.39 -43.96
N ARG A 5 61.07 -17.98 -44.48
CA ARG A 5 59.99 -17.40 -43.64
C ARG A 5 58.85 -18.37 -43.31
N ALA A 6 58.86 -19.60 -43.85
CA ALA A 6 57.75 -20.53 -43.69
C ALA A 6 57.82 -21.41 -42.42
N HIS A 7 58.93 -21.40 -41.68
CA HIS A 7 59.09 -22.26 -40.49
C HIS A 7 58.99 -21.52 -39.14
N PHE A 8 59.00 -20.18 -39.13
CA PHE A 8 58.77 -19.42 -37.89
C PHE A 8 57.29 -19.11 -37.64
N ASP A 9 56.47 -19.03 -38.69
CA ASP A 9 55.03 -18.75 -38.55
C ASP A 9 54.20 -19.97 -38.15
N LEU A 10 54.68 -21.21 -38.38
CA LEU A 10 53.95 -22.41 -37.96
C LEU A 10 54.11 -22.75 -36.47
N PHE A 11 55.22 -22.36 -35.84
CA PHE A 11 55.44 -22.60 -34.40
C PHE A 11 54.76 -21.53 -33.53
N ALA A 12 54.63 -20.30 -34.04
CA ALA A 12 53.86 -19.24 -33.39
C ALA A 12 52.34 -19.51 -33.44
N LEU A 13 51.84 -20.14 -34.52
CA LEU A 13 50.43 -20.52 -34.64
C LEU A 13 50.03 -21.75 -33.79
N GLN A 14 50.95 -22.66 -33.48
CA GLN A 14 50.65 -23.80 -32.59
C GLN A 14 50.77 -23.47 -31.09
N VAL A 15 51.53 -22.43 -30.70
CA VAL A 15 51.57 -21.95 -29.31
C VAL A 15 50.45 -20.94 -29.02
N ALA A 16 50.00 -20.15 -30.01
CA ALA A 16 48.82 -19.30 -29.87
C ALA A 16 47.49 -20.09 -29.86
N ALA A 17 47.45 -21.28 -30.48
CA ALA A 17 46.29 -22.17 -30.45
C ALA A 17 46.15 -23.01 -29.16
N LEU A 18 47.13 -22.96 -28.24
CA LEU A 18 47.07 -23.66 -26.95
C LEU A 18 46.90 -22.73 -25.72
N VAL A 19 46.82 -21.41 -25.94
CA VAL A 19 46.55 -20.41 -24.87
C VAL A 19 45.18 -19.73 -25.04
N ALA A 20 44.46 -20.01 -26.13
CA ALA A 20 43.06 -19.60 -26.33
C ALA A 20 42.03 -20.65 -25.83
N THR A 21 42.46 -21.61 -25.02
CA THR A 21 41.61 -22.54 -24.27
C THR A 21 41.93 -22.42 -22.78
N GLY A 22 41.77 -21.22 -22.25
CA GLY A 22 41.98 -20.92 -20.83
C GLY A 22 40.96 -19.88 -20.37
N CYS A 23 40.02 -20.32 -19.53
CA CYS A 23 38.99 -19.51 -18.85
C CYS A 23 37.80 -19.04 -19.69
N GLY A 24 37.17 -19.95 -20.45
CA GLY A 24 35.77 -19.84 -20.84
C GLY A 24 34.90 -20.73 -19.96
N GLY A 25 35.01 -20.60 -18.63
CA GLY A 25 34.06 -21.25 -17.73
C GLY A 25 32.75 -20.46 -17.82
N SER A 26 31.69 -21.07 -18.36
CA SER A 26 30.34 -20.52 -18.20
C SER A 26 30.11 -20.30 -16.71
N MET A 27 29.90 -19.05 -16.30
CA MET A 27 29.61 -18.75 -14.91
C MET A 27 28.33 -19.48 -14.49
N ALA A 28 28.31 -20.00 -13.26
CA ALA A 28 27.11 -20.64 -12.74
C ALA A 28 25.95 -19.64 -12.71
N ALA A 29 24.75 -20.09 -13.06
CA ALA A 29 23.55 -19.27 -12.90
C ALA A 29 23.39 -18.88 -11.42
N PHE A 30 22.87 -17.68 -11.18
CA PHE A 30 22.71 -17.07 -9.85
C PHE A 30 24.02 -16.76 -9.12
N ASP A 31 25.18 -16.89 -9.76
CA ASP A 31 26.45 -16.49 -9.14
C ASP A 31 26.48 -14.97 -8.90
N THR A 32 26.93 -14.56 -7.71
CA THR A 32 27.04 -13.15 -7.31
C THR A 32 27.95 -12.30 -8.21
N GLN A 33 28.88 -12.92 -8.93
CA GLN A 33 29.79 -12.25 -9.85
C GLN A 33 29.20 -12.06 -11.26
N PHE A 34 28.05 -12.67 -11.55
CA PHE A 34 27.45 -12.59 -12.89
C PHE A 34 27.12 -11.13 -13.23
N PRO A 35 27.53 -10.62 -14.40
CA PRO A 35 27.29 -9.23 -14.78
C PRO A 35 25.80 -8.87 -14.80
N ASP A 36 25.40 -7.91 -13.96
CA ASP A 36 24.06 -7.33 -14.00
C ASP A 36 23.99 -6.09 -14.91
N ASN A 37 22.79 -5.81 -15.41
CA ASN A 37 22.47 -4.59 -16.15
C ASN A 37 23.28 -4.40 -17.45
N VAL A 38 23.72 -5.50 -18.07
CA VAL A 38 24.47 -5.47 -19.33
C VAL A 38 23.51 -5.31 -20.52
N ARG A 39 23.58 -4.15 -21.19
CA ARG A 39 22.69 -3.78 -22.31
C ARG A 39 22.75 -4.75 -23.48
N THR A 40 23.92 -5.27 -23.82
CA THR A 40 24.10 -6.20 -24.95
C THR A 40 23.44 -7.55 -24.70
N ASP A 41 23.51 -8.04 -23.47
CA ASP A 41 22.89 -9.31 -23.09
C ASP A 41 21.36 -9.20 -23.10
N LEU A 42 20.84 -8.09 -22.57
CA LEU A 42 19.43 -7.78 -22.65
C LEU A 42 18.93 -7.60 -24.10
N SER A 43 19.74 -7.01 -24.97
CA SER A 43 19.39 -6.87 -26.40
C SER A 43 19.27 -8.24 -27.09
N ARG A 44 20.08 -9.21 -26.69
CA ARG A 44 19.99 -10.61 -27.17
C ARG A 44 18.69 -11.27 -26.70
N VAL A 45 18.37 -11.12 -25.42
CA VAL A 45 17.09 -11.58 -24.82
C VAL A 45 15.89 -11.01 -25.58
N LEU A 46 15.86 -9.69 -25.80
CA LEU A 46 14.76 -9.03 -26.52
C LEU A 46 14.67 -9.46 -27.98
N SER A 47 15.82 -9.71 -28.64
CA SER A 47 15.84 -10.21 -30.01
C SER A 47 15.28 -11.62 -30.13
N GLN A 48 15.55 -12.49 -29.14
CA GLN A 48 15.01 -13.86 -29.08
C GLN A 48 13.50 -13.87 -28.83
N MET A 49 13.00 -12.97 -27.96
CA MET A 49 11.55 -12.82 -27.73
C MET A 49 10.80 -12.38 -28.99
N GLY A 50 11.49 -11.82 -29.99
CA GLY A 50 10.88 -11.39 -31.23
C GLY A 50 10.00 -10.15 -31.06
N ARG A 51 9.05 -9.98 -32.00
CA ARG A 51 8.17 -8.80 -32.01
C ARG A 51 6.93 -9.07 -31.15
N ALA A 52 6.68 -8.17 -30.20
CA ALA A 52 5.46 -8.18 -29.40
C ALA A 52 4.19 -8.13 -30.28
N SER A 53 3.16 -8.86 -29.86
CA SER A 53 1.82 -8.88 -30.48
C SER A 53 0.72 -8.57 -29.45
N GLU A 54 -0.48 -8.26 -29.95
CA GLU A 54 -1.65 -8.07 -29.07
C GLU A 54 -2.07 -9.39 -28.43
N VAL A 55 -2.71 -9.28 -27.26
CA VAL A 55 -3.33 -10.41 -26.58
C VAL A 55 -4.75 -10.61 -27.14
N GLU A 56 -4.88 -11.38 -28.21
CA GLU A 56 -6.16 -11.57 -28.92
C GLU A 56 -7.02 -12.73 -28.37
N GLY A 57 -6.43 -13.68 -27.66
CA GLY A 57 -7.11 -14.89 -27.22
C GLY A 57 -6.39 -15.61 -26.07
N PRO A 58 -6.98 -16.72 -25.56
CA PRO A 58 -6.39 -17.52 -24.51
C PRO A 58 -5.01 -18.07 -24.89
N ALA A 59 -4.10 -18.18 -23.93
CA ALA A 59 -2.73 -18.66 -24.15
C ALA A 59 -2.64 -20.19 -24.28
N ASN A 60 -3.66 -20.92 -23.82
CA ASN A 60 -3.71 -22.37 -23.94
C ASN A 60 -3.82 -22.84 -25.39
N ALA A 61 -3.20 -23.98 -25.68
CA ALA A 61 -3.17 -24.59 -27.00
C ALA A 61 -4.54 -25.13 -27.48
N LEU A 62 -5.57 -25.14 -26.62
CA LEU A 62 -6.94 -25.47 -27.04
C LEU A 62 -7.65 -24.27 -27.68
N GLY A 63 -7.11 -23.05 -27.52
CA GLY A 63 -7.72 -21.81 -28.00
C GLY A 63 -9.08 -21.52 -27.35
N ARG A 64 -9.31 -22.02 -26.12
CA ARG A 64 -10.61 -21.93 -25.44
C ARG A 64 -10.51 -21.09 -24.17
N PRO A 65 -11.50 -20.26 -23.85
CA PRO A 65 -11.55 -19.54 -22.59
C PRO A 65 -11.87 -20.53 -21.45
N ILE A 66 -10.89 -20.79 -20.57
CA ILE A 66 -10.98 -21.84 -19.55
C ILE A 66 -10.75 -21.26 -18.16
N LEU A 67 -11.49 -21.79 -17.18
CA LEU A 67 -11.21 -21.65 -15.76
C LEU A 67 -10.79 -23.01 -15.19
N VAL A 68 -9.62 -23.10 -14.58
CA VAL A 68 -9.21 -24.25 -13.76
C VAL A 68 -9.29 -23.86 -12.29
N ALA A 69 -10.06 -24.59 -11.49
CA ALA A 69 -10.36 -24.21 -10.11
C ALA A 69 -10.34 -25.39 -9.15
N ALA A 70 -9.80 -25.14 -7.96
CA ALA A 70 -9.89 -26.00 -6.81
C ALA A 70 -11.19 -25.73 -6.04
N ALA A 71 -11.92 -26.78 -5.69
CA ALA A 71 -13.20 -26.65 -4.99
C ALA A 71 -13.03 -26.60 -3.48
N HIS A 72 -13.82 -25.74 -2.81
CA HIS A 72 -13.77 -25.60 -1.36
C HIS A 72 -14.26 -26.87 -0.64
N GLY A 73 -13.46 -27.40 0.31
CA GLY A 73 -13.85 -28.47 1.24
C GLY A 73 -13.97 -29.89 0.67
N GLN A 74 -13.95 -30.06 -0.66
CA GLN A 74 -14.14 -31.37 -1.29
C GLN A 74 -12.84 -32.03 -1.79
N LYS A 75 -11.68 -31.36 -1.69
CA LYS A 75 -10.42 -31.81 -2.32
C LYS A 75 -10.66 -32.21 -3.78
N LYS A 76 -11.14 -31.25 -4.57
CA LYS A 76 -11.43 -31.46 -6.00
C LYS A 76 -10.78 -30.37 -6.84
N LEU A 77 -10.41 -30.74 -8.05
CA LEU A 77 -9.96 -29.86 -9.12
C LEU A 77 -10.85 -30.05 -10.34
N PHE A 78 -11.23 -28.98 -11.01
CA PHE A 78 -11.98 -29.06 -12.26
C PHE A 78 -11.52 -28.02 -13.28
N ALA A 79 -11.72 -28.32 -14.56
CA ALA A 79 -11.63 -27.35 -15.64
C ALA A 79 -13.02 -27.07 -16.21
N TYR A 80 -13.29 -25.80 -16.49
CA TYR A 80 -14.56 -25.31 -16.98
C TYR A 80 -14.37 -24.49 -18.26
N ASP A 81 -15.09 -24.87 -19.32
CA ASP A 81 -15.09 -24.17 -20.61
C ASP A 81 -16.12 -23.04 -20.54
N LEU A 82 -15.64 -21.79 -20.48
CA LEU A 82 -16.49 -20.60 -20.36
C LEU A 82 -17.31 -20.36 -21.63
N GLY A 83 -16.75 -20.67 -22.80
CA GLY A 83 -17.41 -20.48 -24.08
C GLY A 83 -18.58 -21.44 -24.30
N ARG A 84 -18.47 -22.66 -23.75
CA ARG A 84 -19.54 -23.67 -23.81
C ARG A 84 -20.43 -23.72 -22.57
N GLY A 85 -20.06 -23.01 -21.50
CA GLY A 85 -20.81 -23.00 -20.24
C GLY A 85 -20.91 -24.38 -19.60
N ARG A 86 -19.87 -25.21 -19.70
CA ARG A 86 -19.88 -26.57 -19.12
C ARG A 86 -18.51 -27.00 -18.61
N ARG A 87 -18.53 -27.91 -17.65
CA ARG A 87 -17.33 -28.56 -17.13
C ARG A 87 -16.69 -29.44 -18.20
N MET A 88 -15.37 -29.37 -18.31
CA MET A 88 -14.56 -30.23 -19.17
C MET A 88 -14.25 -31.56 -18.47
N TRP A 89 -13.77 -31.48 -17.23
CA TRP A 89 -13.45 -32.63 -16.38
C TRP A 89 -13.45 -32.23 -14.91
N GLU A 90 -13.54 -33.22 -14.02
CA GLU A 90 -13.39 -33.10 -12.56
C GLU A 90 -12.47 -34.23 -12.07
N ARG A 91 -11.63 -33.93 -11.07
CA ARG A 91 -10.71 -34.87 -10.43
C ARG A 91 -10.76 -34.70 -8.92
N ASP A 92 -10.73 -35.83 -8.22
CA ASP A 92 -10.48 -35.84 -6.78
C ASP A 92 -8.97 -35.69 -6.52
N GLY A 93 -8.61 -34.92 -5.49
CA GLY A 93 -7.22 -34.66 -5.11
C GLY A 93 -7.07 -33.39 -4.28
N SER A 94 -6.12 -33.39 -3.34
CA SER A 94 -5.73 -32.16 -2.64
C SER A 94 -5.10 -31.21 -3.65
N VAL A 95 -5.48 -29.94 -3.59
CA VAL A 95 -4.89 -28.88 -4.41
C VAL A 95 -4.44 -27.82 -3.44
N ASP A 96 -3.14 -27.81 -3.16
CA ASP A 96 -2.56 -27.03 -2.08
C ASP A 96 -2.09 -25.64 -2.57
N SER A 97 -2.13 -25.43 -3.90
CA SER A 97 -1.78 -24.16 -4.55
C SER A 97 -2.81 -23.75 -5.60
N ARG A 98 -2.80 -22.47 -5.98
CA ARG A 98 -3.53 -22.01 -7.16
C ARG A 98 -3.02 -22.74 -8.42
N PRO A 99 -3.92 -23.32 -9.26
CA PRO A 99 -3.51 -23.99 -10.50
C PRO A 99 -2.90 -23.01 -11.49
N VAL A 100 -1.87 -23.43 -12.22
CA VAL A 100 -1.27 -22.68 -13.35
C VAL A 100 -1.78 -23.30 -14.65
N ILE A 101 -2.09 -22.48 -15.66
CA ILE A 101 -2.55 -22.91 -16.98
C ILE A 101 -1.53 -22.42 -18.02
N GLY A 102 -1.15 -23.28 -18.95
CA GLY A 102 -0.37 -22.90 -20.13
C GLY A 102 -0.19 -24.05 -21.11
N GLY A 103 -0.10 -23.75 -22.40
CA GLY A 103 -0.03 -24.77 -23.44
C GLY A 103 -1.19 -25.76 -23.35
N ARG A 104 -0.88 -27.07 -23.25
CA ARG A 104 -1.88 -28.15 -23.14
C ARG A 104 -2.08 -28.68 -21.72
N VAL A 105 -1.50 -28.04 -20.70
CA VAL A 105 -1.41 -28.60 -19.35
C VAL A 105 -1.85 -27.62 -18.27
N THR A 106 -2.13 -28.15 -17.09
CA THR A 106 -2.30 -27.39 -15.85
C THR A 106 -1.48 -28.00 -14.73
N ILE A 107 -0.86 -27.14 -13.92
CA ILE A 107 0.13 -27.53 -12.89
C ILE A 107 -0.28 -26.97 -11.54
N PHE A 108 -0.14 -27.77 -10.48
CA PHE A 108 -0.42 -27.35 -9.11
C PHE A 108 0.36 -28.20 -8.10
N ALA A 109 0.49 -27.71 -6.87
CA ALA A 109 1.04 -28.47 -5.76
C ALA A 109 -0.04 -29.36 -5.11
N SER A 110 0.33 -30.57 -4.75
CA SER A 110 -0.53 -31.55 -4.08
C SER A 110 0.29 -32.47 -3.19
N GLY A 111 0.10 -32.41 -1.87
CA GLY A 111 0.94 -33.18 -0.94
C GLY A 111 2.41 -32.81 -1.12
N ASP A 112 3.35 -33.76 -1.12
CA ASP A 112 4.77 -33.44 -1.37
C ASP A 112 5.13 -33.41 -2.88
N ASP A 113 4.15 -33.21 -3.77
CA ASP A 113 4.36 -33.24 -5.22
C ASP A 113 3.94 -31.94 -5.91
N VAL A 114 4.53 -31.70 -7.09
CA VAL A 114 3.99 -30.88 -8.17
C VAL A 114 3.37 -31.83 -9.19
N VAL A 115 2.09 -31.61 -9.49
CA VAL A 115 1.29 -32.46 -10.39
C VAL A 115 0.98 -31.70 -11.66
N CYS A 116 1.20 -32.35 -12.80
CA CYS A 116 0.82 -31.85 -14.11
C CYS A 116 -0.29 -32.70 -14.72
N LEU A 117 -1.38 -32.06 -15.10
CA LEU A 117 -2.51 -32.70 -15.77
C LEU A 117 -2.69 -32.13 -17.18
N SER A 118 -3.22 -32.95 -18.08
CA SER A 118 -3.73 -32.51 -19.37
C SER A 118 -4.89 -31.55 -19.17
N LEU A 119 -4.81 -30.37 -19.77
CA LEU A 119 -5.86 -29.35 -19.68
C LEU A 119 -7.15 -29.82 -20.36
N GLU A 120 -7.06 -30.67 -21.38
CA GLU A 120 -8.21 -31.11 -22.17
C GLU A 120 -9.12 -32.09 -21.42
N ASN A 121 -8.53 -33.01 -20.66
CA ASN A 121 -9.26 -34.15 -20.09
C ASN A 121 -8.89 -34.49 -18.63
N GLY A 122 -7.94 -33.77 -18.02
CA GLY A 122 -7.58 -33.94 -16.61
C GLY A 122 -6.74 -35.19 -16.31
N THR A 123 -6.21 -35.88 -17.32
CA THR A 123 -5.32 -37.03 -17.10
C THR A 123 -3.96 -36.56 -16.59
N GLU A 124 -3.39 -37.27 -15.61
CA GLU A 124 -2.04 -36.99 -15.14
C GLU A 124 -1.02 -37.24 -16.26
N VAL A 125 -0.20 -36.22 -16.53
CA VAL A 125 0.89 -36.29 -17.51
C VAL A 125 2.16 -36.73 -16.78
N TRP A 126 2.49 -36.03 -15.69
CA TRP A 126 3.64 -36.33 -14.86
C TRP A 126 3.47 -35.76 -13.44
N ARG A 127 4.36 -36.21 -12.56
CA ARG A 127 4.44 -35.83 -11.15
C ARG A 127 5.90 -35.69 -10.75
N LEU A 128 6.19 -34.66 -9.96
CA LEU A 128 7.53 -34.32 -9.52
C LEU A 128 7.53 -34.09 -8.00
N ALA A 129 8.45 -34.75 -7.28
CA ALA A 129 8.59 -34.56 -5.84
C ALA A 129 9.10 -33.16 -5.49
N ARG A 130 8.55 -32.56 -4.43
CA ARG A 130 8.97 -31.27 -3.86
C ARG A 130 10.06 -31.40 -2.80
N GLU A 131 10.32 -32.61 -2.33
CA GLU A 131 11.38 -32.90 -1.35
C GLU A 131 11.21 -32.07 -0.06
N GLY A 132 9.97 -31.91 0.41
CA GLY A 132 9.64 -31.11 1.60
C GLY A 132 9.71 -29.58 1.40
N ARG A 133 9.90 -29.09 0.17
CA ARG A 133 9.98 -27.65 -0.14
C ARG A 133 8.62 -27.04 -0.46
N SER A 134 8.44 -25.75 -0.14
CA SER A 134 7.26 -24.97 -0.52
C SER A 134 7.22 -24.69 -2.02
N PHE A 135 6.05 -24.85 -2.63
CA PHE A 135 5.81 -24.45 -4.01
C PHE A 135 5.65 -22.92 -4.11
N ARG A 136 6.57 -22.26 -4.84
CA ARG A 136 6.53 -20.81 -5.08
C ARG A 136 5.75 -20.46 -6.34
N GLY A 137 5.81 -21.33 -7.35
CA GLY A 137 5.02 -21.21 -8.57
C GLY A 137 5.60 -22.01 -9.73
N ALA A 138 4.86 -22.00 -10.84
CA ALA A 138 5.31 -22.52 -12.12
C ALA A 138 4.86 -21.59 -13.25
N ALA A 139 5.57 -21.64 -14.38
CA ALA A 139 5.17 -20.99 -15.61
C ALA A 139 5.49 -21.90 -16.80
N ILE A 140 4.70 -21.78 -17.85
CA ILE A 140 4.61 -22.76 -18.93
C ILE A 140 4.59 -21.98 -20.24
N ASP A 141 5.47 -22.35 -21.16
CA ASP A 141 5.45 -21.88 -22.54
C ASP A 141 5.74 -23.05 -23.48
N ALA A 142 4.82 -23.29 -24.42
CA ALA A 142 4.86 -24.42 -25.35
C ALA A 142 5.19 -25.77 -24.67
N ASP A 143 6.44 -26.23 -24.80
CA ASP A 143 6.96 -27.51 -24.33
C ASP A 143 7.76 -27.41 -23.02
N THR A 144 7.91 -26.20 -22.48
CA THR A 144 8.81 -25.91 -21.36
C THR A 144 8.03 -25.44 -20.14
N VAL A 145 8.33 -26.06 -19.00
CA VAL A 145 7.81 -25.72 -17.68
C VAL A 145 8.96 -25.30 -16.79
N ALA A 146 8.89 -24.09 -16.23
CA ALA A 146 9.76 -23.69 -15.14
C ALA A 146 9.01 -23.86 -13.81
N VAL A 147 9.64 -24.51 -12.83
CA VAL A 147 9.10 -24.66 -11.46
C VAL A 147 10.08 -24.04 -10.48
N THR A 148 9.55 -23.28 -9.52
CA THR A 148 10.34 -22.77 -8.38
C THR A 148 9.80 -23.35 -7.08
N LEU A 149 10.69 -23.99 -6.35
CA LEU A 149 10.49 -24.50 -5.00
C LEU A 149 11.36 -23.69 -4.04
N GLY A 150 10.90 -23.42 -2.83
CA GLY A 150 11.68 -22.72 -1.81
C GLY A 150 11.61 -23.43 -0.48
N GLU A 151 12.49 -23.10 0.46
CA GLU A 151 12.33 -23.59 1.82
C GLU A 151 10.94 -23.23 2.38
N PRO A 152 10.36 -24.10 3.25
CA PRO A 152 9.12 -23.78 3.95
C PRO A 152 9.24 -22.42 4.65
N GLU A 153 8.16 -21.63 4.65
CA GLU A 153 8.14 -20.43 5.49
C GLU A 153 8.16 -20.85 6.97
N ALA A 154 9.35 -20.82 7.58
CA ALA A 154 9.50 -21.03 9.01
C ALA A 154 8.81 -19.88 9.77
N GLY A 155 8.02 -20.21 10.79
CA GLY A 155 7.47 -19.21 11.70
C GLY A 155 8.60 -18.45 12.40
N ALA A 156 8.84 -17.20 11.97
CA ALA A 156 9.48 -16.06 12.64
C ALA A 156 10.76 -16.24 13.52
N LEU A 157 11.41 -17.40 13.61
CA LEU A 157 12.47 -17.61 14.61
C LEU A 157 13.79 -18.20 14.10
N ASP A 158 13.95 -18.40 12.79
CA ASP A 158 15.26 -18.71 12.23
C ASP A 158 15.54 -17.82 11.02
N THR A 159 16.56 -16.97 11.15
CA THR A 159 17.05 -16.05 10.10
C THR A 159 18.35 -16.56 9.47
N SER A 160 18.78 -17.78 9.81
CA SER A 160 20.05 -18.35 9.34
C SER A 160 19.95 -19.08 7.98
N SER A 161 18.75 -19.43 7.53
CA SER A 161 18.52 -19.80 6.13
C SER A 161 18.22 -18.55 5.30
N ALA A 162 19.21 -18.04 4.56
CA ALA A 162 18.91 -17.27 3.36
C ALA A 162 18.01 -18.16 2.49
N GLY A 163 16.75 -17.77 2.26
CA GLY A 163 15.67 -18.67 1.85
C GLY A 163 16.00 -19.48 0.60
N ARG A 164 16.58 -20.67 0.76
CA ARG A 164 17.11 -21.45 -0.36
C ARG A 164 16.00 -21.87 -1.30
N SER A 165 16.31 -21.86 -2.58
CA SER A 165 15.36 -22.20 -3.63
C SER A 165 15.93 -23.25 -4.58
N VAL A 166 15.03 -24.01 -5.20
CA VAL A 166 15.34 -24.91 -6.30
C VAL A 166 14.54 -24.46 -7.51
N VAL A 167 15.24 -24.22 -8.62
CA VAL A 167 14.64 -23.89 -9.91
C VAL A 167 14.82 -25.08 -10.84
N LEU A 168 13.74 -25.52 -11.46
CA LEU A 168 13.71 -26.67 -12.37
C LEU A 168 13.16 -26.25 -13.72
N GLY A 169 13.84 -26.66 -14.79
CA GLY A 169 13.28 -26.70 -16.14
C GLY A 169 12.81 -28.11 -16.44
N VAL A 170 11.55 -28.26 -16.85
CA VAL A 170 10.88 -29.56 -17.02
C VAL A 170 10.16 -29.58 -18.37
N GLY A 171 10.19 -30.73 -19.06
CA GLY A 171 9.39 -30.95 -20.26
C GLY A 171 7.90 -31.01 -19.95
N ALA A 172 7.08 -30.25 -20.69
CA ALA A 172 5.64 -30.16 -20.44
C ALA A 172 4.90 -31.50 -20.67
N ASP A 173 5.32 -32.30 -21.65
CA ASP A 173 4.65 -33.54 -22.05
C ASP A 173 5.15 -34.81 -21.33
N ASP A 174 6.36 -34.81 -20.78
CA ASP A 174 6.99 -36.02 -20.21
C ASP A 174 7.47 -35.86 -18.76
N GLY A 175 7.56 -34.62 -18.25
CA GLY A 175 8.07 -34.36 -16.90
C GLY A 175 9.59 -34.51 -16.78
N GLY A 176 10.31 -34.64 -17.89
CA GLY A 176 11.76 -34.79 -17.91
C GLY A 176 12.45 -33.52 -17.42
N VAL A 177 13.26 -33.62 -16.36
CA VAL A 177 14.06 -32.50 -15.84
C VAL A 177 15.19 -32.19 -16.81
N ARG A 178 15.16 -31.00 -17.42
CA ARG A 178 16.16 -30.48 -18.36
C ARG A 178 17.33 -29.83 -17.62
N PHE A 179 17.04 -29.06 -16.59
CA PHE A 179 18.03 -28.44 -15.72
C PHE A 179 17.50 -28.32 -14.28
N ARG A 180 18.43 -28.25 -13.33
CA ARG A 180 18.15 -28.01 -11.91
C ARG A 180 19.21 -27.07 -11.34
N HIS A 181 18.75 -25.98 -10.71
CA HIS A 181 19.60 -25.05 -9.96
C HIS A 181 19.21 -25.08 -8.49
N GLU A 182 20.19 -25.29 -7.62
CA GLU A 182 20.05 -25.02 -6.19
C GLU A 182 20.63 -23.63 -5.92
N VAL A 183 19.80 -22.76 -5.36
CA VAL A 183 20.09 -21.34 -5.22
C VAL A 183 20.07 -21.01 -3.73
N ASP A 184 21.16 -20.46 -3.22
CA ASP A 184 21.30 -20.02 -1.81
C ASP A 184 20.56 -18.69 -1.52
N HIS A 185 19.54 -18.39 -2.33
CA HIS A 185 18.75 -17.17 -2.30
C HIS A 185 17.28 -17.47 -2.54
N MET A 186 16.43 -16.51 -2.16
CA MET A 186 14.99 -16.64 -2.34
C MET A 186 14.64 -16.33 -3.79
N VAL A 187 14.00 -17.28 -4.48
CA VAL A 187 13.57 -17.16 -5.87
C VAL A 187 12.05 -17.16 -5.94
N ALA A 188 11.50 -16.21 -6.70
CA ALA A 188 10.06 -16.06 -6.89
C ALA A 188 9.53 -17.01 -7.96
N ALA A 189 8.20 -17.11 -8.06
CA ALA A 189 7.52 -17.75 -9.17
C ALA A 189 8.08 -17.29 -10.54
N PRO A 190 8.35 -18.22 -11.47
CA PRO A 190 8.93 -17.90 -12.77
C PRO A 190 7.91 -17.29 -13.72
N ALA A 191 8.41 -16.64 -14.78
CA ALA A 191 7.69 -16.48 -16.04
C ALA A 191 8.47 -17.15 -17.17
N VAL A 192 7.79 -17.73 -18.15
CA VAL A 192 8.42 -18.38 -19.30
C VAL A 192 7.86 -17.79 -20.59
N ALA A 193 8.73 -17.45 -21.53
CA ALA A 193 8.36 -17.00 -22.87
C ALA A 193 9.52 -17.19 -23.85
N HIS A 194 9.20 -17.68 -25.05
CA HIS A 194 10.14 -17.81 -26.17
C HIS A 194 11.41 -18.60 -25.82
N GLY A 195 11.24 -19.67 -25.04
CA GLY A 195 12.37 -20.51 -24.59
C GLY A 195 13.28 -19.82 -23.57
N LEU A 196 12.80 -18.77 -22.89
CA LEU A 196 13.51 -18.09 -21.80
C LEU A 196 12.72 -18.17 -20.49
N VAL A 197 13.43 -18.26 -19.38
CA VAL A 197 12.86 -18.28 -18.02
C VAL A 197 13.29 -17.01 -17.27
N PHE A 198 12.32 -16.23 -16.80
CA PHE A 198 12.52 -14.99 -16.06
C PHE A 198 12.25 -15.23 -14.58
N LEU A 199 13.25 -14.99 -13.73
CA LEU A 199 13.24 -15.36 -12.32
C LEU A 199 13.62 -14.18 -11.43
N PRO A 200 12.65 -13.54 -10.76
CA PRO A 200 12.95 -12.58 -9.72
C PRO A 200 13.60 -13.30 -8.52
N TRP A 201 14.69 -12.77 -7.99
CA TRP A 201 15.32 -13.32 -6.78
C TRP A 201 15.92 -12.24 -5.89
N ASP A 202 15.94 -12.53 -4.58
CA ASP A 202 16.35 -11.61 -3.52
C ASP A 202 15.71 -10.21 -3.57
N ARG A 203 14.52 -10.12 -4.17
CA ARG A 203 13.72 -8.91 -4.31
C ARG A 203 14.38 -7.79 -5.13
N GLN A 204 15.57 -8.00 -5.69
CA GLN A 204 16.33 -6.97 -6.42
C GLN A 204 16.79 -7.43 -7.79
N ASN A 205 16.90 -8.74 -8.02
CA ASN A 205 17.42 -9.28 -9.25
C ASN A 205 16.31 -9.90 -10.11
N LEU A 206 16.47 -9.84 -11.42
CA LEU A 206 15.70 -10.61 -12.39
C LEU A 206 16.70 -11.32 -13.32
N SER A 207 16.88 -12.61 -13.11
CA SER A 207 17.72 -13.45 -13.97
C SER A 207 16.92 -13.97 -15.16
N VAL A 208 17.58 -14.08 -16.31
CA VAL A 208 17.02 -14.64 -17.54
C VAL A 208 17.81 -15.88 -17.91
N LEU A 209 17.19 -17.04 -17.87
CA LEU A 209 17.80 -18.31 -18.22
C LEU A 209 17.36 -18.78 -19.60
N ASP A 210 18.25 -19.42 -20.34
CA ASP A 210 17.86 -20.27 -21.47
C ASP A 210 17.09 -21.48 -20.95
N ALA A 211 15.88 -21.71 -21.46
CA ALA A 211 14.97 -22.71 -20.90
C ALA A 211 15.33 -24.16 -21.27
N SER A 212 16.26 -24.36 -22.22
CA SER A 212 16.74 -25.68 -22.63
C SER A 212 17.92 -26.16 -21.77
N SER A 213 18.84 -25.26 -21.45
CA SER A 213 20.10 -25.54 -20.76
C SER A 213 20.12 -25.09 -19.30
N GLY A 214 19.30 -24.10 -18.94
CA GLY A 214 19.34 -23.42 -17.65
C GLY A 214 20.47 -22.40 -17.53
N GLU A 215 21.24 -22.11 -18.59
CA GLU A 215 22.31 -21.11 -18.56
C GLU A 215 21.74 -19.70 -18.33
N GLU A 216 22.35 -18.91 -17.44
CA GLU A 216 21.96 -17.51 -17.25
C GLU A 216 22.52 -16.65 -18.39
N THR A 217 21.62 -16.05 -19.16
CA THR A 217 21.94 -15.29 -20.37
C THR A 217 21.96 -13.78 -20.15
N ALA A 218 21.24 -13.30 -19.13
CA ALA A 218 21.22 -11.90 -18.73
C ALA A 218 20.74 -11.77 -17.28
N ARG A 219 21.12 -10.68 -16.62
CA ARG A 219 20.61 -10.29 -15.30
C ARG A 219 20.28 -8.81 -15.27
N LEU A 220 19.14 -8.48 -14.67
CA LEU A 220 18.84 -7.12 -14.24
C LEU A 220 18.94 -7.04 -12.73
N ARG A 221 19.41 -5.90 -12.23
CA ARG A 221 19.43 -5.58 -10.81
C ARG A 221 18.87 -4.19 -10.58
N SER A 222 17.86 -4.10 -9.72
CA SER A 222 17.32 -2.82 -9.26
C SER A 222 18.22 -2.19 -8.20
N THR A 223 18.36 -0.87 -8.26
CA THR A 223 19.05 -0.06 -7.25
C THR A 223 18.09 0.77 -6.38
N ASP A 224 16.84 0.94 -6.82
CA ASP A 224 15.86 1.86 -6.22
C ASP A 224 14.45 1.27 -6.05
N ASP A 225 14.27 -0.03 -6.29
CA ASP A 225 12.97 -0.71 -6.21
C ASP A 225 13.06 -2.23 -5.94
N VAL A 226 11.90 -2.87 -5.79
CA VAL A 226 11.74 -4.31 -5.53
C VAL A 226 11.06 -5.04 -6.69
N PHE A 227 11.61 -6.19 -7.07
CA PHE A 227 10.99 -7.14 -8.00
C PHE A 227 10.40 -8.33 -7.22
N ALA A 228 9.07 -8.44 -7.17
CA ALA A 228 8.33 -9.49 -6.49
C ALA A 228 7.62 -10.46 -7.45
N TYR A 229 7.46 -10.09 -8.73
CA TYR A 229 6.85 -10.94 -9.74
C TYR A 229 7.49 -10.74 -11.11
N ALA A 230 7.33 -11.74 -11.98
CA ALA A 230 7.49 -11.65 -13.42
C ALA A 230 6.26 -12.27 -14.10
N MET A 231 5.91 -11.75 -15.28
CA MET A 231 4.78 -12.19 -16.09
C MET A 231 5.15 -12.06 -17.56
N ALA A 232 4.91 -13.11 -18.34
CA ALA A 232 5.09 -13.10 -19.79
C ALA A 232 3.73 -13.09 -20.49
N THR A 233 3.60 -12.24 -21.50
CA THR A 233 2.44 -12.19 -22.41
C THR A 233 2.93 -12.04 -23.85
N PRO A 234 2.06 -12.25 -24.85
CA PRO A 234 2.39 -11.92 -26.24
C PRO A 234 2.89 -10.47 -26.44
N SER A 235 2.51 -9.53 -25.58
CA SER A 235 2.90 -8.12 -25.65
C SER A 235 4.28 -7.81 -25.02
N GLY A 236 4.87 -8.79 -24.32
CA GLY A 236 6.21 -8.72 -23.74
C GLY A 236 6.28 -9.31 -22.33
N VAL A 237 7.41 -9.08 -21.67
CA VAL A 237 7.64 -9.49 -20.28
C VAL A 237 7.51 -8.28 -19.37
N TYR A 238 6.77 -8.48 -18.28
CA TYR A 238 6.51 -7.47 -17.27
C TYR A 238 6.93 -7.99 -15.91
N TYR A 239 7.43 -7.10 -15.05
CA TYR A 239 7.93 -7.47 -13.73
C TYR A 239 7.75 -6.31 -12.76
N GLY A 240 7.91 -6.54 -11.46
CA GLY A 240 7.82 -5.46 -10.48
C GLY A 240 7.21 -5.89 -9.16
N SER A 241 6.57 -4.95 -8.48
CA SER A 241 5.92 -5.16 -7.17
C SER A 241 4.73 -4.21 -7.03
N ARG A 242 4.98 -2.98 -6.54
CA ARG A 242 3.97 -1.92 -6.39
C ARG A 242 3.71 -1.13 -7.68
N GLY A 243 4.63 -1.23 -8.63
CA GLY A 243 4.47 -0.76 -10.00
C GLY A 243 4.81 -1.86 -11.00
N VAL A 244 4.67 -1.53 -12.28
CA VAL A 244 4.88 -2.43 -13.41
C VAL A 244 6.06 -1.92 -14.22
N TYR A 245 7.04 -2.78 -14.45
CA TYR A 245 8.06 -2.58 -15.48
C TYR A 245 7.67 -3.35 -16.73
N ARG A 246 8.00 -2.80 -17.89
CA ARG A 246 8.10 -3.55 -19.15
C ARG A 246 9.56 -3.83 -19.45
N LEU A 247 9.90 -5.08 -19.75
CA LEU A 247 11.24 -5.46 -20.15
C LEU A 247 11.58 -4.84 -21.50
N THR A 248 12.54 -3.92 -21.51
CA THR A 248 13.03 -3.24 -22.71
C THR A 248 14.53 -3.02 -22.60
N ALA A 249 15.19 -2.56 -23.66
CA ALA A 249 16.63 -2.26 -23.61
C ALA A 249 16.97 -1.19 -22.55
N ARG A 250 15.98 -0.37 -22.13
CA ARG A 250 16.13 0.62 -21.05
C ARG A 250 16.20 -0.02 -19.66
N SER A 251 15.67 -1.23 -19.47
CA SER A 251 15.72 -1.93 -18.19
C SER A 251 17.15 -2.17 -17.68
N ALA A 252 18.14 -2.22 -18.58
CA ALA A 252 19.56 -2.28 -18.25
C ALA A 252 20.09 -1.04 -17.49
N ALA A 253 19.29 0.00 -17.27
CA ALA A 253 19.65 1.10 -16.39
C ALA A 253 19.57 0.71 -14.89
N GLY A 254 18.77 -0.31 -14.53
CA GLY A 254 18.63 -0.75 -13.14
C GLY A 254 17.92 0.24 -12.21
N THR A 255 17.21 1.23 -12.75
CA THR A 255 16.48 2.29 -12.00
C THR A 255 15.05 2.44 -12.52
N LYS A 256 14.13 2.90 -11.66
CA LYS A 256 12.75 3.26 -12.04
C LYS A 256 12.70 4.36 -13.08
N ARG A 257 13.52 5.38 -12.90
CA ARG A 257 13.49 6.62 -13.70
C ARG A 257 13.75 6.37 -15.19
N ASP A 258 14.67 5.47 -15.49
CA ASP A 258 15.16 5.25 -16.86
C ASP A 258 14.48 4.04 -17.53
N ALA A 259 14.01 3.08 -16.74
CA ALA A 259 13.25 1.93 -17.24
C ALA A 259 11.85 2.32 -17.72
N ALA A 260 11.24 1.44 -18.52
CA ALA A 260 9.84 1.53 -18.87
C ALA A 260 8.98 1.14 -17.66
N TYR A 261 8.68 2.10 -16.79
CA TYR A 261 8.04 1.88 -15.50
C TYR A 261 6.71 2.63 -15.38
N PHE A 262 5.74 1.99 -14.72
CA PHE A 262 4.44 2.54 -14.38
C PHE A 262 4.17 2.38 -12.89
N GLU A 263 3.72 3.47 -12.26
CA GLU A 263 3.20 3.48 -10.89
C GLU A 263 1.81 4.14 -10.89
N PRO A 264 0.80 3.55 -10.22
CA PRO A 264 -0.55 4.10 -10.25
C PRO A 264 -0.65 5.40 -9.45
N HIS A 265 -1.31 6.40 -10.03
CA HIS A 265 -1.70 7.63 -9.34
C HIS A 265 -2.95 7.41 -8.45
N VAL A 266 -2.94 6.37 -7.61
CA VAL A 266 -4.09 6.00 -6.76
C VAL A 266 -3.73 6.23 -5.30
N THR A 267 -4.17 7.37 -4.77
CA THR A 267 -3.97 7.75 -3.36
C THR A 267 -5.03 7.11 -2.47
N GLY A 268 -4.63 6.50 -1.35
CA GLY A 268 -5.55 6.05 -0.31
C GLY A 268 -6.22 4.68 -0.56
N ALA A 269 -5.81 3.93 -1.58
CA ALA A 269 -6.30 2.57 -1.78
C ALA A 269 -5.92 1.67 -0.57
N PRO A 270 -6.90 1.02 0.09
CA PRO A 270 -6.65 0.24 1.30
C PRO A 270 -5.94 -1.08 1.00
N GLY A 271 -5.17 -1.58 1.97
CA GLY A 271 -4.57 -2.91 1.93
C GLY A 271 -3.33 -3.06 1.04
N GLU A 272 -2.74 -1.93 0.61
CA GLU A 272 -1.49 -1.88 -0.16
C GLU A 272 -1.48 -2.80 -1.40
N PRO A 273 -2.40 -2.60 -2.35
CA PRO A 273 -2.51 -3.46 -3.53
C PRO A 273 -1.23 -3.46 -4.37
N THR A 274 -0.83 -4.65 -4.83
CA THR A 274 0.27 -4.87 -5.79
C THR A 274 -0.28 -5.10 -7.21
N PHE A 275 0.60 -5.12 -8.22
CA PHE A 275 0.22 -5.42 -9.62
C PHE A 275 0.34 -6.90 -9.98
N GLY A 276 1.15 -7.66 -9.25
CA GLY A 276 1.28 -9.09 -9.41
C GLY A 276 1.16 -9.82 -8.07
N PRO A 277 0.93 -11.14 -8.09
CA PRO A 277 1.09 -11.95 -6.88
C PRO A 277 2.53 -11.82 -6.36
N ASP A 278 2.72 -11.81 -5.04
CA ASP A 278 4.08 -11.93 -4.48
C ASP A 278 4.59 -13.34 -4.82
N GLY A 279 5.46 -13.44 -5.83
CA GLY A 279 6.01 -14.71 -6.30
C GLY A 279 6.92 -15.37 -5.28
N TYR A 280 7.35 -14.65 -4.24
CA TYR A 280 8.09 -15.21 -3.12
C TYR A 280 7.19 -15.84 -2.07
N ALA A 281 5.91 -15.49 -2.01
CA ALA A 281 5.01 -16.08 -1.03
C ALA A 281 4.69 -17.54 -1.41
N THR A 282 4.52 -18.39 -0.39
CA THR A 282 3.97 -19.73 -0.62
C THR A 282 2.60 -19.58 -1.27
N GLN A 283 2.38 -20.23 -2.41
CA GLN A 283 1.08 -20.21 -3.09
C GLN A 283 0.11 -21.08 -2.28
N ALA A 284 -0.48 -20.50 -1.23
CA ALA A 284 -1.44 -21.18 -0.37
C ALA A 284 -2.83 -21.25 -1.02
N GLU A 285 -3.68 -22.12 -0.49
CA GLU A 285 -5.05 -22.42 -0.95
C GLU A 285 -6.06 -21.23 -0.88
N GLY A 286 -5.82 -20.07 -1.50
CA GLY A 286 -6.82 -18.99 -1.64
C GLY A 286 -7.31 -18.33 -0.34
N ARG A 287 -6.73 -18.70 0.82
CA ARG A 287 -7.09 -18.19 2.17
C ARG A 287 -6.41 -16.86 2.53
N ASN A 288 -5.74 -16.22 1.59
CA ASN A 288 -4.96 -15.02 1.86
C ASN A 288 -5.74 -13.76 1.45
N ALA A 289 -5.95 -12.84 2.40
CA ALA A 289 -6.53 -11.53 2.11
C ALA A 289 -5.76 -10.76 1.02
N ARG A 290 -4.45 -11.02 0.85
CA ARG A 290 -3.60 -10.43 -0.20
C ARG A 290 -3.98 -10.87 -1.63
N GLU A 291 -4.69 -11.99 -1.80
CA GLU A 291 -5.20 -12.39 -3.13
C GLU A 291 -6.49 -11.66 -3.48
N ARG A 292 -7.22 -11.22 -2.45
CA ARG A 292 -8.48 -10.48 -2.58
C ARG A 292 -8.28 -8.96 -2.60
N ILE A 293 -7.04 -8.48 -2.51
CA ILE A 293 -6.68 -7.06 -2.54
C ILE A 293 -5.53 -6.88 -3.54
N ARG A 294 -5.83 -6.43 -4.77
CA ARG A 294 -4.81 -6.31 -5.84
C ARG A 294 -5.27 -5.40 -6.98
N PHE A 295 -4.33 -4.85 -7.74
CA PHE A 295 -4.60 -4.36 -9.08
C PHE A 295 -4.55 -5.49 -10.12
N HIS A 296 -5.62 -5.61 -10.89
CA HIS A 296 -5.70 -6.45 -12.07
C HIS A 296 -5.64 -5.58 -13.32
N TRP A 297 -4.97 -6.09 -14.34
CA TRP A 297 -4.67 -5.36 -15.56
C TRP A 297 -4.33 -6.35 -16.67
N SER A 298 -4.37 -5.88 -17.92
CA SER A 298 -3.84 -6.60 -19.07
C SER A 298 -2.99 -5.63 -19.88
N PRO A 299 -1.77 -6.01 -20.30
CA PRO A 299 -1.00 -5.17 -21.21
C PRO A 299 -1.66 -5.10 -22.59
N THR A 300 -1.39 -4.02 -23.31
CA THR A 300 -1.68 -3.87 -24.74
C THR A 300 -0.40 -3.40 -25.44
N LEU A 301 -0.34 -3.47 -26.77
CA LEU A 301 0.81 -2.92 -27.49
C LEU A 301 0.84 -1.40 -27.34
N GLY A 302 1.73 -0.93 -26.46
CA GLY A 302 2.17 0.45 -26.42
C GLY A 302 3.45 0.66 -27.24
N HIS A 303 3.97 1.88 -27.21
CA HIS A 303 5.38 2.15 -27.52
C HIS A 303 6.31 1.44 -26.50
N ASP A 304 7.56 1.88 -26.34
CA ASP A 304 8.50 1.26 -25.40
C ASP A 304 8.11 1.39 -23.90
N ASP A 305 6.95 1.94 -23.56
CA ASP A 305 6.42 2.13 -22.20
C ASP A 305 5.34 1.10 -21.82
N VAL A 306 4.90 1.12 -20.56
CA VAL A 306 3.80 0.28 -20.08
C VAL A 306 2.47 0.85 -20.57
N SER A 307 1.61 0.01 -21.13
CA SER A 307 0.26 0.37 -21.58
C SER A 307 -0.72 -0.72 -21.22
N PHE A 308 -1.96 -0.32 -20.91
CA PHE A 308 -3.00 -1.22 -20.41
C PHE A 308 -4.19 -1.27 -21.36
N ALA A 309 -4.79 -2.46 -21.52
CA ALA A 309 -6.02 -2.64 -22.28
C ALA A 309 -7.13 -1.72 -21.75
N GLY A 310 -7.82 -1.02 -22.66
CA GLY A 310 -8.83 -0.02 -22.32
C GLY A 310 -8.30 1.21 -21.57
N GLY A 311 -6.98 1.35 -21.37
CA GLY A 311 -6.37 2.43 -20.58
C GLY A 311 -6.77 2.39 -19.09
N ALA A 312 -7.16 1.23 -18.56
CA ALA A 312 -7.65 1.07 -17.20
C ALA A 312 -6.86 0.04 -16.39
N ILE A 313 -6.83 0.25 -15.08
CA ILE A 313 -6.42 -0.73 -14.08
C ILE A 313 -7.60 -1.00 -13.14
N TYR A 314 -7.70 -2.21 -12.63
CA TYR A 314 -8.85 -2.64 -11.85
C TYR A 314 -8.42 -2.98 -10.43
N PHE A 315 -8.81 -2.16 -9.46
CA PHE A 315 -8.54 -2.43 -8.05
C PHE A 315 -9.62 -3.37 -7.49
N LEU A 316 -9.21 -4.60 -7.20
CA LEU A 316 -10.02 -5.59 -6.50
C LEU A 316 -9.86 -5.42 -5.00
N TYR A 317 -10.98 -5.34 -4.28
CA TYR A 317 -11.04 -5.44 -2.82
C TYR A 317 -12.21 -6.35 -2.42
N PHE A 318 -11.90 -7.63 -2.16
CA PHE A 318 -12.85 -8.71 -1.86
C PHE A 318 -13.91 -8.88 -2.95
N ARG A 319 -15.02 -8.16 -2.85
CA ARG A 319 -16.16 -8.22 -3.79
C ARG A 319 -16.35 -6.95 -4.61
N TYR A 320 -15.54 -5.92 -4.35
CA TYR A 320 -15.61 -4.65 -5.06
C TYR A 320 -14.51 -4.60 -6.11
N VAL A 321 -14.86 -4.14 -7.31
CA VAL A 321 -13.92 -3.85 -8.38
C VAL A 321 -14.07 -2.38 -8.75
N PHE A 322 -13.02 -1.60 -8.52
CA PHE A 322 -12.95 -0.20 -8.93
C PHE A 322 -12.13 -0.12 -10.22
N ALA A 323 -12.74 0.32 -11.32
CA ALA A 323 -12.03 0.60 -12.55
C ALA A 323 -11.49 2.02 -12.51
N LEU A 324 -10.17 2.14 -12.61
CA LEU A 324 -9.44 3.40 -12.51
C LEU A 324 -8.73 3.67 -13.84
N GLY A 325 -8.73 4.93 -14.29
CA GLY A 325 -7.88 5.35 -15.40
C GLY A 325 -6.41 5.11 -15.05
N ALA A 326 -5.68 4.44 -15.94
CA ALA A 326 -4.28 4.12 -15.66
C ALA A 326 -3.41 5.38 -15.55
N GLN A 327 -3.68 6.41 -16.35
CA GLN A 327 -2.88 7.63 -16.40
C GLN A 327 -3.13 8.56 -15.21
N ASP A 328 -4.40 8.78 -14.86
CA ASP A 328 -4.84 9.83 -13.92
C ASP A 328 -5.36 9.27 -12.58
N GLY A 329 -5.55 7.95 -12.48
CA GLY A 329 -6.14 7.31 -11.30
C GLY A 329 -7.61 7.63 -11.08
N GLN A 330 -8.30 8.26 -12.04
CA GLN A 330 -9.70 8.65 -11.88
C GLN A 330 -10.63 7.44 -11.95
N LEU A 331 -11.66 7.42 -11.12
CA LEU A 331 -12.67 6.37 -11.14
C LEU A 331 -13.50 6.46 -12.42
N ARG A 332 -13.56 5.35 -13.17
CA ARG A 332 -14.43 5.18 -14.33
C ARG A 332 -15.77 4.59 -13.93
N TRP A 333 -15.73 3.52 -13.14
CA TRP A 333 -16.90 2.85 -12.60
C TRP A 333 -16.49 1.98 -11.41
N VAL A 334 -17.48 1.59 -10.61
CA VAL A 334 -17.33 0.59 -9.57
C VAL A 334 -18.36 -0.52 -9.77
N TYR A 335 -17.95 -1.76 -9.52
CA TYR A 335 -18.80 -2.94 -9.56
C TYR A 335 -18.78 -3.64 -8.20
N ARG A 336 -19.97 -3.89 -7.65
CA ARG A 336 -20.17 -4.66 -6.42
C ARG A 336 -20.71 -6.04 -6.77
N HIS A 337 -19.91 -7.07 -6.51
CA HIS A 337 -20.37 -8.45 -6.61
C HIS A 337 -21.07 -8.90 -5.32
N SER A 338 -21.92 -9.92 -5.41
CA SER A 338 -22.68 -10.44 -4.27
C SER A 338 -21.80 -11.21 -3.27
N GLY A 339 -20.86 -12.03 -3.77
CA GLY A 339 -19.91 -12.81 -2.98
C GLY A 339 -18.47 -12.31 -3.07
N ASP A 340 -17.58 -12.84 -2.23
CA ASP A 340 -16.15 -12.53 -2.30
C ASP A 340 -15.56 -13.15 -3.58
N ILE A 341 -14.79 -12.36 -4.35
CA ILE A 341 -14.20 -12.81 -5.61
C ILE A 341 -12.98 -13.68 -5.29
N ALA A 342 -12.99 -14.91 -5.80
CA ALA A 342 -11.90 -15.89 -5.65
C ALA A 342 -10.89 -15.82 -6.80
N SER A 343 -11.32 -15.39 -8.00
CA SER A 343 -10.43 -15.18 -9.13
C SER A 343 -10.95 -14.11 -10.08
N LEU A 344 -10.02 -13.40 -10.72
CA LEU A 344 -10.30 -12.33 -11.65
C LEU A 344 -9.22 -12.27 -12.73
N GLN A 345 -9.62 -12.18 -14.00
CA GLN A 345 -8.74 -11.89 -15.13
C GLN A 345 -9.35 -10.80 -16.02
N VAL A 346 -8.52 -9.85 -16.44
CA VAL A 346 -8.87 -8.88 -17.48
C VAL A 346 -8.77 -9.58 -18.84
N THR A 347 -9.89 -9.67 -19.56
CA THR A 347 -9.96 -10.38 -20.83
C THR A 347 -9.55 -9.52 -22.02
N GLY A 348 -9.39 -8.20 -21.83
CA GLY A 348 -9.20 -7.20 -22.88
C GLY A 348 -10.42 -6.28 -22.93
N PRO A 349 -11.55 -6.70 -23.54
CA PRO A 349 -12.79 -5.90 -23.57
C PRO A 349 -13.55 -5.86 -22.24
N GLY A 350 -13.18 -6.70 -21.27
CA GLY A 350 -13.80 -6.70 -19.95
C GLY A 350 -13.04 -7.51 -18.91
N ILE A 351 -13.77 -7.97 -17.90
CA ILE A 351 -13.21 -8.69 -16.76
C ILE A 351 -14.05 -9.94 -16.48
N ALA A 352 -13.41 -11.10 -16.52
CA ALA A 352 -13.99 -12.34 -16.03
C ALA A 352 -13.69 -12.48 -14.54
N LEU A 353 -14.74 -12.69 -13.72
CA LEU A 353 -14.63 -12.91 -12.29
C LEU A 353 -15.34 -14.20 -11.89
N ALA A 354 -14.80 -14.89 -10.89
CA ALA A 354 -15.40 -16.04 -10.25
C ALA A 354 -15.45 -15.80 -8.74
N ASP A 355 -16.62 -15.99 -8.11
CA ASP A 355 -16.76 -15.90 -6.66
C ASP A 355 -16.53 -17.24 -5.95
N ASP A 356 -16.48 -17.19 -4.63
CA ASP A 356 -16.27 -18.37 -3.78
C ASP A 356 -17.40 -19.41 -3.84
N GLN A 357 -18.57 -19.05 -4.37
CA GLN A 357 -19.70 -19.97 -4.60
C GLN A 357 -19.68 -20.60 -6.00
N GLY A 358 -18.75 -20.20 -6.86
CA GLY A 358 -18.65 -20.71 -8.22
C GLY A 358 -19.51 -19.96 -9.24
N ASN A 359 -20.06 -18.79 -8.90
CA ASN A 359 -20.69 -17.93 -9.90
C ASN A 359 -19.60 -17.23 -10.70
N VAL A 360 -19.73 -17.24 -12.01
CA VAL A 360 -18.81 -16.59 -12.94
C VAL A 360 -19.56 -15.49 -13.66
N VAL A 361 -18.97 -14.31 -13.73
CA VAL A 361 -19.54 -13.12 -14.38
C VAL A 361 -18.50 -12.54 -15.31
N LEU A 362 -18.94 -12.11 -16.49
CA LEU A 362 -18.15 -11.21 -17.33
C LEU A 362 -18.73 -9.80 -17.21
N VAL A 363 -17.89 -8.88 -16.78
CA VAL A 363 -18.21 -7.46 -16.62
C VAL A 363 -17.57 -6.67 -17.75
N ASP A 364 -18.35 -5.78 -18.36
CA ASP A 364 -17.91 -4.87 -19.42
C ASP A 364 -16.81 -3.92 -18.91
N GLY A 365 -15.68 -3.86 -19.62
CA GLY A 365 -14.50 -3.10 -19.19
C GLY A 365 -14.68 -1.58 -19.23
N GLU A 366 -15.57 -1.09 -20.10
CA GLU A 366 -15.85 0.34 -20.28
C GLU A 366 -16.93 0.83 -19.31
N ARG A 367 -18.00 0.03 -19.14
CA ARG A 367 -19.20 0.45 -18.38
C ARG A 367 -19.32 -0.17 -16.99
N GLY A 368 -18.54 -1.22 -16.70
CA GLY A 368 -18.62 -1.94 -15.42
C GLY A 368 -19.93 -2.68 -15.22
N LEU A 369 -20.65 -2.99 -16.30
CA LEU A 369 -21.94 -3.67 -16.27
C LEU A 369 -21.77 -5.16 -16.52
N PRO A 370 -22.50 -6.02 -15.78
CA PRO A 370 -22.60 -7.42 -16.11
C PRO A 370 -23.11 -7.62 -17.54
N ARG A 371 -22.42 -8.47 -18.29
CA ARG A 371 -22.76 -8.80 -19.68
C ARG A 371 -23.22 -10.25 -19.83
N TRP A 372 -22.58 -11.13 -19.07
CA TRP A 372 -22.75 -12.56 -19.17
C TRP A 372 -22.49 -13.22 -17.82
N ARG A 373 -23.20 -14.32 -17.54
CA ARG A 373 -23.02 -15.12 -16.32
C ARG A 373 -23.13 -16.60 -16.60
N THR A 374 -22.45 -17.38 -15.76
CA THR A 374 -22.66 -18.82 -15.62
C THR A 374 -22.39 -19.26 -14.18
N SER A 375 -22.65 -20.52 -13.88
CA SER A 375 -22.20 -21.17 -12.64
C SER A 375 -21.34 -22.38 -12.97
N THR A 376 -20.24 -22.54 -12.23
CA THR A 376 -19.41 -23.75 -12.29
C THR A 376 -20.07 -24.94 -11.61
N GLY A 377 -21.14 -24.70 -10.84
CA GLY A 377 -21.84 -25.70 -10.03
C GLY A 377 -21.03 -26.18 -8.81
N SER A 378 -19.91 -25.54 -8.49
CA SER A 378 -19.06 -25.92 -7.35
C SER A 378 -18.37 -24.71 -6.72
N PRO A 379 -18.40 -24.57 -5.38
CA PRO A 379 -17.69 -23.51 -4.67
C PRO A 379 -16.20 -23.49 -5.03
N ILE A 380 -15.65 -22.31 -5.26
CA ILE A 380 -14.26 -22.12 -5.68
C ILE A 380 -13.44 -21.62 -4.49
N LEU A 381 -12.38 -22.35 -4.17
CA LEU A 381 -11.40 -21.90 -3.17
C LEU A 381 -10.34 -21.00 -3.82
N ALA A 382 -9.78 -21.46 -4.94
CA ALA A 382 -8.85 -20.73 -5.77
C ALA A 382 -8.99 -21.23 -7.21
N GLY A 383 -8.76 -20.37 -8.20
CA GLY A 383 -8.78 -20.78 -9.59
C GLY A 383 -8.04 -19.81 -10.49
N THR A 384 -7.60 -20.28 -11.65
CA THR A 384 -6.94 -19.47 -12.67
C THR A 384 -7.78 -19.44 -13.92
N PHE A 385 -7.98 -18.23 -14.45
CA PHE A 385 -8.54 -18.03 -15.76
C PHE A 385 -7.43 -18.00 -16.82
N ASP A 386 -7.72 -18.58 -17.97
CA ASP A 386 -7.11 -18.28 -19.24
C ASP A 386 -8.21 -17.97 -20.25
N ALA A 387 -8.63 -16.71 -20.25
CA ALA A 387 -9.82 -16.22 -20.94
C ALA A 387 -9.56 -14.87 -21.63
N ALA A 388 -8.31 -14.58 -22.02
CA ALA A 388 -8.04 -13.40 -22.83
C ALA A 388 -8.82 -13.46 -24.15
N GLY A 389 -9.27 -12.31 -24.65
CA GLY A 389 -10.18 -12.19 -25.79
C GLY A 389 -11.61 -12.68 -25.55
N PHE A 390 -11.94 -13.26 -24.39
CA PHE A 390 -13.28 -13.80 -24.15
C PHE A 390 -14.35 -12.68 -24.09
N TRP A 391 -15.27 -12.72 -25.05
CA TRP A 391 -16.34 -11.74 -25.20
C TRP A 391 -17.61 -12.35 -25.84
N PRO A 392 -18.42 -13.10 -25.08
CA PRO A 392 -19.66 -13.68 -25.56
C PRO A 392 -20.71 -12.60 -25.89
N GLY A 393 -21.76 -13.01 -26.60
CA GLY A 393 -22.96 -12.19 -26.79
C GLY A 393 -23.57 -11.80 -25.43
N ALA A 394 -24.10 -10.59 -25.33
CA ALA A 394 -24.73 -10.12 -24.11
C ALA A 394 -25.97 -10.99 -23.80
N THR A 395 -25.98 -11.60 -22.62
CA THR A 395 -27.14 -12.32 -22.08
C THR A 395 -27.80 -11.55 -20.94
N GLU A 396 -27.12 -10.52 -20.43
CA GLU A 396 -27.65 -9.61 -19.42
C GLU A 396 -27.82 -8.19 -20.00
N SER A 397 -28.91 -7.55 -19.62
CA SER A 397 -29.13 -6.12 -19.83
C SER A 397 -29.33 -5.50 -18.46
N THR A 398 -28.30 -4.81 -17.97
CA THR A 398 -28.38 -4.05 -16.73
C THR A 398 -28.46 -2.56 -17.08
N GLU A 399 -29.40 -1.87 -16.46
CA GLU A 399 -29.52 -0.41 -16.58
C GLU A 399 -28.31 0.27 -15.94
N ASP A 400 -27.75 1.27 -16.62
CA ASP A 400 -26.67 2.06 -16.06
C ASP A 400 -27.22 3.12 -15.10
N VAL A 401 -27.21 2.79 -13.81
CA VAL A 401 -27.61 3.71 -12.73
C VAL A 401 -26.59 4.82 -12.45
N GLY A 402 -25.47 4.85 -13.18
CA GLY A 402 -24.41 5.86 -13.06
C GLY A 402 -23.41 5.62 -11.93
N VAL A 403 -22.23 6.22 -12.04
CA VAL A 403 -21.09 6.02 -11.12
C VAL A 403 -21.42 6.40 -9.68
N ARG A 404 -22.09 7.55 -9.50
CA ARG A 404 -22.52 8.04 -8.17
C ARG A 404 -23.37 7.01 -7.44
N ARG A 405 -24.41 6.46 -8.08
CA ARG A 405 -25.30 5.47 -7.46
C ARG A 405 -24.54 4.18 -7.09
N ARG A 406 -23.67 3.69 -7.97
CA ARG A 406 -22.88 2.47 -7.68
C ARG A 406 -21.89 2.67 -6.54
N LEU A 407 -21.32 3.87 -6.39
CA LEU A 407 -20.51 4.19 -5.20
C LEU A 407 -21.35 4.16 -3.93
N LEU A 408 -22.57 4.69 -3.95
CA LEU A 408 -23.48 4.61 -2.80
C LEU A 408 -23.84 3.16 -2.45
N GLU A 409 -24.02 2.28 -3.45
CA GLU A 409 -24.25 0.84 -3.23
C GLU A 409 -23.08 0.17 -2.51
N VAL A 410 -21.83 0.59 -2.78
CA VAL A 410 -20.65 0.13 -2.05
C VAL A 410 -20.62 0.72 -0.64
N ILE A 411 -20.80 2.03 -0.49
CA ILE A 411 -20.71 2.73 0.81
C ILE A 411 -21.74 2.18 1.81
N PHE A 412 -22.97 1.94 1.35
CA PHE A 412 -24.07 1.42 2.16
C PHE A 412 -24.11 -0.11 2.27
N ASP A 413 -23.12 -0.83 1.75
CA ASP A 413 -22.99 -2.26 1.99
C ASP A 413 -22.89 -2.55 3.50
N ALA A 414 -23.50 -3.62 3.98
CA ALA A 414 -23.57 -3.97 5.40
C ALA A 414 -22.29 -4.66 5.93
N ASP A 415 -21.39 -5.10 5.04
CA ASP A 415 -20.19 -5.82 5.48
C ASP A 415 -19.16 -4.88 6.13
N ASN A 416 -18.98 -5.04 7.45
CA ASN A 416 -18.04 -4.26 8.23
C ASN A 416 -16.57 -4.67 8.02
N ARG A 417 -16.30 -5.90 7.53
CA ARG A 417 -14.94 -6.31 7.13
C ARG A 417 -14.40 -5.40 6.01
N LEU A 418 -15.30 -4.81 5.23
CA LEU A 418 -14.99 -4.02 4.05
C LEU A 418 -15.01 -2.51 4.31
N ALA A 419 -15.05 -2.08 5.58
CA ALA A 419 -15.05 -0.67 5.97
C ALA A 419 -13.92 0.16 5.32
N PRO A 420 -12.67 -0.34 5.16
CA PRO A 420 -11.62 0.43 4.48
C PRO A 420 -11.96 0.77 3.03
N ALA A 421 -12.47 -0.19 2.24
CA ALA A 421 -12.85 0.06 0.85
C ALA A 421 -14.12 0.91 0.72
N ARG A 422 -15.02 0.82 1.70
CA ARG A 422 -16.21 1.68 1.78
C ARG A 422 -15.83 3.13 2.08
N ALA A 423 -14.84 3.36 2.95
CA ALA A 423 -14.27 4.69 3.16
C ALA A 423 -13.55 5.21 1.91
N PHE A 424 -12.77 4.36 1.22
CA PHE A 424 -12.18 4.71 -0.07
C PHE A 424 -13.24 5.08 -1.12
N ALA A 425 -14.39 4.40 -1.14
CA ALA A 425 -15.51 4.76 -2.01
C ALA A 425 -16.10 6.15 -1.67
N VAL A 426 -16.09 6.56 -0.40
CA VAL A 426 -16.45 7.94 0.01
C VAL A 426 -15.46 8.96 -0.56
N ASP A 427 -14.16 8.67 -0.50
CA ASP A 427 -13.13 9.56 -1.09
C ASP A 427 -13.32 9.71 -2.61
N LEU A 428 -13.67 8.61 -3.30
CA LEU A 428 -13.98 8.63 -4.72
C LEU A 428 -15.29 9.37 -5.03
N LEU A 429 -16.33 9.19 -4.21
CA LEU A 429 -17.60 9.89 -4.33
C LEU A 429 -17.40 11.41 -4.21
N ALA A 430 -16.58 11.84 -3.26
CA ALA A 430 -16.30 13.26 -3.04
C ALA A 430 -15.57 13.94 -4.21
N LYS A 431 -14.84 13.18 -5.04
CA LYS A 431 -14.20 13.69 -6.25
C LYS A 431 -15.18 13.97 -7.40
N LEU A 432 -16.42 13.49 -7.30
CA LEU A 432 -17.45 13.83 -8.28
C LEU A 432 -17.89 15.29 -8.12
N GLY A 433 -18.02 15.99 -9.24
CA GLY A 433 -18.31 17.43 -9.33
C GLY A 433 -19.78 17.81 -9.13
N ASP A 434 -20.64 16.87 -8.77
CA ASP A 434 -22.09 17.10 -8.67
C ASP A 434 -22.48 17.76 -7.33
N GLU A 435 -23.51 18.60 -7.32
CA GLU A 435 -24.04 19.22 -6.09
C GLU A 435 -24.72 18.18 -5.18
N GLU A 436 -25.35 17.16 -5.77
CA GLU A 436 -26.03 16.12 -5.02
C GLU A 436 -25.09 15.28 -4.14
N VAL A 437 -23.80 15.22 -4.49
CA VAL A 437 -22.76 14.56 -3.67
C VAL A 437 -22.65 15.21 -2.30
N THR A 438 -22.83 16.52 -2.19
CA THR A 438 -22.87 17.22 -0.90
C THR A 438 -23.99 16.66 -0.03
N GLY A 439 -25.17 16.41 -0.62
CA GLY A 439 -26.30 15.77 0.06
C GLY A 439 -25.97 14.35 0.52
N ASP A 440 -25.32 13.56 -0.33
CA ASP A 440 -24.92 12.19 0.01
C ASP A 440 -23.91 12.16 1.17
N LEU A 441 -22.90 13.03 1.15
CA LEU A 441 -21.89 13.10 2.22
C LEU A 441 -22.52 13.50 3.56
N ILE A 442 -23.51 14.39 3.55
CA ILE A 442 -24.28 14.74 4.75
C ILE A 442 -25.02 13.51 5.30
N GLU A 443 -25.69 12.75 4.43
CA GLU A 443 -26.38 11.51 4.82
C GLU A 443 -25.41 10.47 5.38
N ILE A 444 -24.28 10.25 4.71
CA ILE A 444 -23.25 9.29 5.13
C ILE A 444 -22.63 9.70 6.46
N ALA A 445 -22.28 10.97 6.65
CA ALA A 445 -21.69 11.47 7.89
C ALA A 445 -22.67 11.40 9.08
N GLY A 446 -23.96 11.63 8.83
CA GLY A 446 -25.01 11.60 9.85
C GLY A 446 -25.52 10.20 10.21
N ARG A 447 -25.38 9.21 9.32
CA ARG A 447 -26.00 7.89 9.50
C ARG A 447 -25.28 7.04 10.55
N ARG A 448 -25.82 6.99 11.77
CA ARG A 448 -25.26 6.29 12.94
C ARG A 448 -25.02 4.78 12.74
N SER A 449 -25.76 4.15 11.83
CA SER A 449 -25.59 2.73 11.50
C SER A 449 -24.32 2.40 10.70
N LEU A 450 -23.69 3.40 10.07
CA LEU A 450 -22.41 3.22 9.37
C LEU A 450 -21.24 3.19 10.34
N ALA A 451 -20.18 2.46 10.00
CA ALA A 451 -18.96 2.42 10.81
C ALA A 451 -18.31 3.81 10.95
N GLN A 452 -17.73 4.10 12.12
CA GLN A 452 -17.10 5.40 12.42
C GLN A 452 -16.10 5.87 11.34
N PRO A 453 -15.20 5.02 10.79
CA PRO A 453 -14.26 5.46 9.75
C PRO A 453 -14.95 6.00 8.50
N ILE A 454 -16.09 5.43 8.11
CA ILE A 454 -16.85 5.85 6.91
C ILE A 454 -17.49 7.22 7.16
N ARG A 455 -18.09 7.41 8.34
CA ARG A 455 -18.69 8.70 8.73
C ARG A 455 -17.64 9.80 8.84
N THR A 456 -16.48 9.49 9.44
CA THR A 456 -15.36 10.42 9.56
C THR A 456 -14.81 10.81 8.19
N ALA A 457 -14.63 9.84 7.28
CA ALA A 457 -14.23 10.13 5.90
C ALA A 457 -15.22 11.07 5.20
N ALA A 458 -16.53 10.77 5.30
CA ALA A 458 -17.56 11.62 4.69
C ALA A 458 -17.60 13.03 5.30
N GLY A 459 -17.44 13.13 6.61
CA GLY A 459 -17.38 14.42 7.30
C GLY A 459 -16.17 15.25 6.87
N GLN A 460 -14.99 14.65 6.77
CA GLN A 460 -13.81 15.36 6.27
C GLN A 460 -14.03 15.82 4.83
N LYS A 461 -14.53 14.94 3.95
CA LYS A 461 -14.78 15.28 2.55
C LYS A 461 -15.87 16.31 2.35
N LEU A 462 -16.85 16.39 3.24
CA LEU A 462 -17.85 17.45 3.22
C LEU A 462 -17.24 18.83 3.48
N LEU A 463 -16.26 18.94 4.38
CA LEU A 463 -15.56 20.20 4.66
C LEU A 463 -14.66 20.65 3.53
N ASP A 464 -14.10 19.70 2.78
CA ASP A 464 -13.25 19.97 1.62
C ASP A 464 -14.09 20.47 0.41
N ARG A 465 -15.43 20.39 0.45
CA ARG A 465 -16.30 20.81 -0.66
C ARG A 465 -16.40 22.33 -0.75
N GLN A 466 -16.48 22.80 -1.99
CA GLN A 466 -16.69 24.21 -2.33
C GLN A 466 -18.07 24.49 -2.95
N MET A 467 -18.91 23.46 -3.13
CA MET A 467 -20.21 23.57 -3.81
C MET A 467 -21.28 22.69 -3.16
N GLY A 468 -22.55 22.99 -3.46
CA GLY A 468 -23.71 22.31 -2.89
C GLY A 468 -24.28 22.95 -1.61
N GLY A 469 -24.19 24.28 -1.50
CA GLY A 469 -24.70 25.03 -0.35
C GLY A 469 -26.20 24.82 -0.13
N THR A 470 -26.97 24.66 -1.21
CA THR A 470 -28.41 24.35 -1.15
C THR A 470 -28.68 23.09 -0.32
N ARG A 471 -27.87 22.05 -0.52
CA ARG A 471 -27.99 20.78 0.24
C ARG A 471 -27.72 20.96 1.74
N ILE A 472 -26.81 21.87 2.10
CA ILE A 472 -26.54 22.21 3.51
C ILE A 472 -27.74 22.92 4.12
N VAL A 473 -28.33 23.90 3.41
CA VAL A 473 -29.52 24.63 3.86
C VAL A 473 -30.71 23.69 4.03
N GLU A 474 -30.94 22.81 3.04
CA GLU A 474 -31.97 21.76 3.11
C GLU A 474 -31.77 20.84 4.32
N ALA A 475 -30.53 20.41 4.57
CA ALA A 475 -30.21 19.55 5.70
C ALA A 475 -30.43 20.25 7.06
N LEU A 476 -30.01 21.51 7.20
CA LEU A 476 -30.28 22.33 8.39
C LEU A 476 -31.78 22.58 8.61
N GLY A 477 -32.60 22.47 7.57
CA GLY A 477 -34.05 22.52 7.67
C GLY A 477 -34.67 21.33 8.42
N ARG A 478 -33.98 20.19 8.50
CA ARG A 478 -34.47 18.96 9.13
C ARG A 478 -34.42 19.06 10.66
N ARG A 479 -35.43 18.48 11.31
CA ARG A 479 -35.51 18.36 12.77
C ARG A 479 -35.57 16.89 13.16
N TYR A 480 -35.22 16.61 14.41
CA TYR A 480 -35.62 15.33 14.98
C TYR A 480 -37.15 15.28 15.06
N SER A 481 -37.72 14.18 14.59
CA SER A 481 -39.14 13.89 14.75
C SER A 481 -39.27 12.39 14.92
N PHE A 482 -39.66 11.97 16.12
CA PHE A 482 -39.93 10.56 16.39
C PHE A 482 -41.07 10.03 15.51
N LEU A 483 -42.09 10.85 15.24
CA LEU A 483 -43.25 10.47 14.44
C LEU A 483 -42.90 10.32 12.95
N ASP A 484 -42.05 11.21 12.44
CA ASP A 484 -41.62 11.17 11.03
C ASP A 484 -40.35 10.33 10.83
N GLN A 485 -39.83 9.71 11.90
CA GLN A 485 -38.58 8.94 11.94
C GLN A 485 -37.37 9.72 11.37
N THR A 486 -37.30 11.02 11.63
CA THR A 486 -36.19 11.87 11.22
C THR A 486 -35.18 12.03 12.35
N GLU A 487 -33.90 11.83 12.03
CA GLU A 487 -32.79 12.08 12.96
C GLU A 487 -32.28 13.53 12.85
N THR A 488 -31.72 14.06 13.94
CA THR A 488 -31.01 15.36 13.89
C THR A 488 -29.82 15.23 12.94
N PRO A 489 -29.67 16.11 11.94
CA PRO A 489 -28.51 16.09 11.07
C PRO A 489 -27.22 16.38 11.89
N PRO A 490 -26.02 16.10 11.36
CA PRO A 490 -24.76 16.42 12.04
C PRO A 490 -24.52 17.95 12.04
N VAL A 491 -25.24 18.67 12.91
CA VAL A 491 -25.37 20.14 12.88
C VAL A 491 -24.01 20.85 12.98
N GLY A 492 -23.12 20.41 13.87
CA GLY A 492 -21.79 21.03 14.00
C GLY A 492 -20.98 20.93 12.70
N LEU A 493 -21.01 19.76 12.07
CA LEU A 493 -20.36 19.55 10.78
C LEU A 493 -20.98 20.42 9.67
N LEU A 494 -22.31 20.50 9.63
CA LEU A 494 -23.03 21.36 8.68
C LEU A 494 -22.71 22.84 8.88
N ALA A 495 -22.58 23.29 10.13
CA ALA A 495 -22.22 24.67 10.45
C ALA A 495 -20.83 25.03 9.92
N ARG A 496 -19.84 24.16 10.15
CA ARG A 496 -18.48 24.35 9.61
C ARG A 496 -18.45 24.32 8.09
N ALA A 497 -19.18 23.39 7.46
CA ALA A 497 -19.26 23.32 6.01
C ALA A 497 -19.94 24.57 5.42
N ALA A 498 -21.03 25.05 6.02
CA ALA A 498 -21.70 26.29 5.61
C ALA A 498 -20.76 27.49 5.69
N ALA A 499 -19.98 27.59 6.77
CA ALA A 499 -19.00 28.66 6.96
C ALA A 499 -17.87 28.59 5.91
N ALA A 500 -17.30 27.40 5.68
CA ALA A 500 -16.26 27.18 4.69
C ALA A 500 -16.72 27.53 3.26
N MET A 501 -17.97 27.25 2.94
CA MET A 501 -18.59 27.53 1.64
C MET A 501 -19.23 28.93 1.54
N ALA A 502 -19.16 29.74 2.60
CA ALA A 502 -19.76 31.08 2.69
C ALA A 502 -21.28 31.12 2.42
N VAL A 503 -22.04 30.09 2.82
CA VAL A 503 -23.49 29.95 2.54
C VAL A 503 -24.33 30.74 3.54
N ARG A 504 -24.62 32.01 3.23
CA ARG A 504 -25.35 32.92 4.14
C ARG A 504 -26.80 32.49 4.38
N GLU A 505 -27.42 31.82 3.42
CA GLU A 505 -28.78 31.28 3.49
C GLU A 505 -28.94 30.22 4.59
N ALA A 506 -27.82 29.68 5.13
CA ALA A 506 -27.84 28.74 6.24
C ALA A 506 -28.16 29.39 7.60
N VAL A 507 -27.96 30.72 7.74
CA VAL A 507 -28.06 31.43 9.03
C VAL A 507 -29.39 31.22 9.75
N PRO A 508 -30.57 31.33 9.09
CA PRO A 508 -31.85 31.07 9.76
C PRO A 508 -31.99 29.63 10.28
N GLY A 509 -31.42 28.65 9.58
CA GLY A 509 -31.38 27.25 10.02
C GLY A 509 -30.45 27.07 11.23
N LEU A 510 -29.27 27.70 11.21
CA LEU A 510 -28.32 27.66 12.31
C LEU A 510 -28.88 28.30 13.59
N ILE A 511 -29.50 29.49 13.48
CA ILE A 511 -30.14 30.16 14.62
C ILE A 511 -31.23 29.27 15.24
N ARG A 512 -32.00 28.57 14.41
CA ARG A 512 -33.03 27.65 14.88
C ARG A 512 -32.43 26.48 15.67
N HIS A 513 -31.33 25.91 15.19
CA HIS A 513 -30.62 24.84 15.91
C HIS A 513 -29.92 25.34 17.17
N LEU A 514 -29.39 26.56 17.17
CA LEU A 514 -28.81 27.20 18.37
C LEU A 514 -29.83 27.27 19.51
N MET A 515 -31.09 27.52 19.19
CA MET A 515 -32.18 27.65 20.18
C MET A 515 -32.92 26.32 20.45
N SER A 516 -32.47 25.21 19.85
CA SER A 516 -33.09 23.89 20.02
C SER A 516 -32.41 23.08 21.12
N HIS A 517 -33.20 22.50 22.02
CA HIS A 517 -32.72 21.59 23.05
C HIS A 517 -32.28 20.22 22.50
N GLU A 518 -32.65 19.90 21.26
CA GLU A 518 -32.28 18.65 20.57
C GLU A 518 -30.90 18.73 19.89
N THR A 519 -30.30 19.92 19.83
CA THR A 519 -28.96 20.12 19.28
C THR A 519 -27.93 19.65 20.31
N GLU A 520 -27.05 18.73 19.91
CA GLU A 520 -25.98 18.25 20.78
C GLU A 520 -25.09 19.43 21.23
N ALA A 521 -24.81 19.54 22.54
CA ALA A 521 -24.04 20.66 23.10
C ALA A 521 -22.66 20.83 22.44
N ALA A 522 -22.03 19.71 22.05
CA ALA A 522 -20.75 19.69 21.35
C ALA A 522 -20.77 20.41 19.98
N ALA A 523 -21.94 20.54 19.35
CA ALA A 523 -22.10 21.23 18.07
C ALA A 523 -22.25 22.75 18.23
N LEU A 524 -22.63 23.24 19.41
CA LEU A 524 -22.97 24.65 19.61
C LEU A 524 -21.81 25.62 19.35
N PRO A 525 -20.54 25.35 19.72
CA PRO A 525 -19.43 26.23 19.37
C PRO A 525 -19.29 26.43 17.85
N ASP A 526 -19.42 25.35 17.07
CA ASP A 526 -19.37 25.40 15.61
C ASP A 526 -20.57 26.17 15.02
N VAL A 527 -21.78 25.96 15.57
CA VAL A 527 -22.99 26.69 15.15
C VAL A 527 -22.85 28.19 15.40
N VAL A 528 -22.42 28.58 16.59
CA VAL A 528 -22.22 29.99 16.94
C VAL A 528 -21.14 30.60 16.04
N SER A 529 -20.00 29.94 15.87
CA SER A 529 -18.92 30.41 14.99
C SER A 529 -19.40 30.61 13.55
N ALA A 530 -20.21 29.70 13.03
CA ALA A 530 -20.79 29.81 11.69
C ALA A 530 -21.80 30.97 11.59
N ILE A 531 -22.69 31.16 12.56
CA ILE A 531 -23.63 32.31 12.61
C ILE A 531 -22.85 33.62 12.65
N VAL A 532 -21.80 33.69 13.46
CA VAL A 532 -20.96 34.87 13.61
C VAL A 532 -20.24 35.19 12.30
N THR A 533 -19.74 34.17 11.60
CA THR A 533 -19.01 34.29 10.33
C THR A 533 -19.92 34.66 9.15
N LEU A 534 -21.11 34.07 9.07
CA LEU A 534 -22.02 34.18 7.91
C LEU A 534 -23.12 35.25 8.10
N GLY A 535 -23.49 35.51 9.35
CA GLY A 535 -24.62 36.35 9.73
C GLY A 535 -24.35 37.84 9.57
N ASP A 536 -25.44 38.59 9.49
CA ASP A 536 -25.44 40.05 9.53
C ASP A 536 -26.03 40.56 10.86
N ARG A 537 -26.36 41.85 10.93
CA ARG A 537 -26.93 42.45 12.15
C ARG A 537 -28.20 41.76 12.64
N SER A 538 -28.96 41.09 11.77
CA SER A 538 -30.19 40.39 12.15
C SER A 538 -29.94 39.19 13.08
N ALA A 539 -28.73 38.60 13.06
CA ALA A 539 -28.38 37.46 13.90
C ALA A 539 -28.00 37.87 15.33
N ALA A 540 -27.63 39.13 15.55
CA ALA A 540 -27.10 39.62 16.83
C ALA A 540 -28.09 39.43 18.00
N GLY A 541 -29.37 39.72 17.75
CA GLY A 541 -30.43 39.53 18.75
C GLY A 541 -30.59 38.06 19.18
N SER A 542 -30.50 37.11 18.25
CA SER A 542 -30.58 35.68 18.58
C SER A 542 -29.39 35.17 19.38
N LEU A 543 -28.17 35.66 19.06
CA LEU A 543 -26.97 35.34 19.84
C LEU A 543 -27.07 35.91 21.27
N ARG A 544 -27.53 37.15 21.40
CA ARG A 544 -27.81 37.78 22.70
C ARG A 544 -28.81 36.96 23.51
N ASP A 545 -29.93 36.57 22.91
CA ASP A 545 -30.99 35.84 23.60
C ASP A 545 -30.51 34.44 24.05
N PHE A 546 -29.64 33.79 23.26
CA PHE A 546 -28.99 32.54 23.65
C PHE A 546 -28.11 32.71 24.90
N VAL A 547 -27.24 33.74 24.91
CA VAL A 547 -26.39 34.02 26.08
C VAL A 547 -27.25 34.33 27.31
N ILE A 548 -28.25 35.20 27.19
CA ILE A 548 -29.15 35.54 28.31
C ILE A 548 -29.83 34.29 28.86
N ARG A 549 -30.24 33.34 27.99
CA ARG A 549 -30.93 32.12 28.42
C ARG A 549 -30.03 31.17 29.23
N TYR A 550 -28.76 31.06 28.86
CA TYR A 550 -27.88 29.99 29.37
C TYR A 550 -26.66 30.48 30.19
N HIS A 551 -26.47 31.79 30.36
CA HIS A 551 -25.31 32.36 31.08
C HIS A 551 -25.14 31.88 32.53
N ALA A 552 -26.22 31.43 33.17
CA ALA A 552 -26.25 30.94 34.55
C ALA A 552 -26.41 29.41 34.66
N ASP A 553 -26.42 28.69 33.53
CA ASP A 553 -26.73 27.26 33.46
C ASP A 553 -25.48 26.42 33.11
N ASP A 554 -25.23 25.35 33.87
CA ASP A 554 -24.11 24.44 33.64
C ASP A 554 -24.40 23.31 32.66
N VAL A 555 -25.63 23.22 32.12
CA VAL A 555 -26.09 22.21 31.15
C VAL A 555 -25.15 22.04 29.95
N LEU A 556 -24.40 23.07 29.58
CA LEU A 556 -23.43 23.02 28.47
C LEU A 556 -22.10 22.33 28.82
N GLY A 557 -21.80 22.07 30.09
CA GLY A 557 -20.59 21.37 30.55
C GLY A 557 -19.31 21.97 29.97
N ASP A 558 -18.52 21.15 29.28
CA ASP A 558 -17.26 21.55 28.63
C ASP A 558 -17.44 22.46 27.40
N HIS A 559 -18.67 22.65 26.92
CA HIS A 559 -19.01 23.41 25.72
C HIS A 559 -19.47 24.85 26.00
N ARG A 560 -19.20 25.37 27.22
CA ARG A 560 -19.48 26.76 27.62
C ARG A 560 -18.81 27.81 26.75
N SER A 561 -17.75 27.44 26.03
CA SER A 561 -17.12 28.31 25.01
C SER A 561 -18.11 28.81 23.96
N ALA A 562 -19.21 28.08 23.70
CA ALA A 562 -20.30 28.55 22.85
C ALA A 562 -20.94 29.85 23.36
N LEU A 563 -21.08 30.04 24.68
CA LEU A 563 -21.63 31.26 25.28
C LEU A 563 -20.68 32.44 25.11
N SER A 564 -19.39 32.22 25.33
CA SER A 564 -18.35 33.23 25.13
C SER A 564 -18.28 33.67 23.66
N LEU A 565 -18.31 32.71 22.73
CA LEU A 565 -18.36 33.00 21.29
C LEU A 565 -19.63 33.74 20.89
N ALA A 566 -20.77 33.39 21.49
CA ALA A 566 -22.05 34.01 21.17
C ALA A 566 -22.12 35.45 21.68
N ALA A 567 -21.56 35.73 22.87
CA ALA A 567 -21.45 37.08 23.41
C ALA A 567 -20.56 37.97 22.55
N ALA A 568 -19.35 37.51 22.21
CA ALA A 568 -18.46 38.22 21.32
C ALA A 568 -19.10 38.44 19.93
N GLY A 569 -19.78 37.42 19.42
CA GLY A 569 -20.56 37.48 18.19
C GLY A 569 -21.69 38.52 18.20
N ALA A 570 -22.47 38.55 19.29
CA ALA A 570 -23.55 39.51 19.48
C ALA A 570 -23.02 40.95 19.52
N LEU A 571 -21.89 41.18 20.19
CA LEU A 571 -21.24 42.49 20.23
C LEU A 571 -20.67 42.91 18.87
N ARG A 572 -20.12 41.94 18.12
CA ARG A 572 -19.54 42.19 16.78
C ARG A 572 -20.60 42.52 15.73
N LEU A 573 -21.74 41.82 15.76
CA LEU A 573 -22.82 41.97 14.78
C LEU A 573 -23.87 43.02 15.22
N GLY A 574 -23.99 43.26 16.52
CA GLY A 574 -25.04 44.07 17.13
C GLY A 574 -24.67 45.55 17.30
N GLY A 575 -25.44 46.23 18.14
CA GLY A 575 -25.26 47.65 18.45
C GLY A 575 -25.32 47.94 19.95
N SER A 576 -25.83 49.12 20.29
CA SER A 576 -25.97 49.57 21.69
C SER A 576 -26.77 48.61 22.56
N ASP A 577 -27.77 47.95 21.99
CA ASP A 577 -28.69 47.07 22.71
C ASP A 577 -27.98 45.78 23.15
N GLU A 578 -27.18 45.18 22.27
CA GLU A 578 -26.35 44.02 22.59
C GLU A 578 -25.24 44.38 23.59
N VAL A 579 -24.62 45.56 23.46
CA VAL A 579 -23.62 46.05 24.45
C VAL A 579 -24.23 46.21 25.83
N ALA A 580 -25.42 46.82 25.92
CA ALA A 580 -26.12 47.01 27.18
C ALA A 580 -26.55 45.67 27.80
N ALA A 581 -27.06 44.74 26.99
CA ALA A 581 -27.44 43.40 27.44
C ALA A 581 -26.24 42.60 27.96
N MET A 582 -25.12 42.60 27.23
CA MET A 582 -23.91 41.88 27.64
C MET A 582 -23.29 42.48 28.91
N ARG A 583 -23.33 43.80 29.11
CA ARG A 583 -22.89 44.41 30.37
C ARG A 583 -23.73 43.92 31.55
N LYS A 584 -25.05 43.86 31.37
CA LYS A 584 -25.96 43.36 32.41
C LYS A 584 -25.69 41.88 32.73
N VAL A 585 -25.44 41.04 31.72
CA VAL A 585 -25.12 39.63 31.92
C VAL A 585 -23.78 39.46 32.65
N ALA A 586 -22.75 40.25 32.29
CA ALA A 586 -21.44 40.19 32.93
C ALA A 586 -21.45 40.64 34.40
N GLU A 587 -22.41 41.49 34.78
CA GLU A 587 -22.63 41.97 36.15
C GLU A 587 -23.59 41.08 36.95
N ASP A 588 -24.24 40.09 36.32
CA ASP A 588 -25.16 39.18 36.99
C ASP A 588 -24.38 38.25 37.94
N PRO A 589 -24.67 38.25 39.26
CA PRO A 589 -24.01 37.37 40.22
C PRO A 589 -24.16 35.87 39.93
N PHE A 590 -25.17 35.49 39.14
CA PHE A 590 -25.44 34.10 38.76
C PHE A 590 -24.77 33.71 37.43
N CYS A 591 -24.14 34.65 36.72
CA CYS A 591 -23.38 34.33 35.52
C CYS A 591 -22.18 33.43 35.87
N LEU A 592 -21.95 32.42 35.04
CA LEU A 592 -20.77 31.57 35.15
C LEU A 592 -19.49 32.44 35.07
N PRO A 593 -18.50 32.27 35.99
CA PRO A 593 -17.37 33.21 36.12
C PRO A 593 -16.47 33.32 34.88
N ASP A 594 -16.26 32.21 34.19
CA ASP A 594 -15.52 32.11 32.92
C ASP A 594 -16.25 32.85 31.79
N VAL A 595 -17.57 32.67 31.69
CA VAL A 595 -18.41 33.38 30.72
C VAL A 595 -18.44 34.89 31.02
N ALA A 596 -18.64 35.29 32.27
CA ALA A 596 -18.64 36.71 32.68
C ALA A 596 -17.29 37.39 32.38
N THR A 597 -16.18 36.67 32.56
CA THR A 597 -14.85 37.17 32.23
C THR A 597 -14.67 37.33 30.72
N ALA A 598 -15.08 36.34 29.92
CA ALA A 598 -15.05 36.44 28.46
C ALA A 598 -15.90 37.61 27.93
N ILE A 599 -17.11 37.83 28.50
CA ILE A 599 -17.98 38.94 28.10
C ILE A 599 -17.31 40.30 28.41
N ARG A 600 -16.69 40.45 29.58
CA ARG A 600 -15.97 41.69 29.94
C ARG A 600 -14.81 41.98 29.00
N THR A 601 -14.06 40.95 28.61
CA THR A 601 -12.99 41.08 27.61
C THR A 601 -13.55 41.54 26.27
N ALA A 602 -14.60 40.90 25.77
CA ALA A 602 -15.20 41.28 24.49
C ALA A 602 -15.83 42.69 24.52
N LEU A 603 -16.39 43.12 25.65
CA LEU A 603 -16.91 44.49 25.83
C LEU A 603 -15.80 45.55 25.80
N ALA A 604 -14.61 45.23 26.31
CA ALA A 604 -13.46 46.13 26.29
C ALA A 604 -12.95 46.35 24.85
N GLU A 605 -13.02 45.34 23.99
CA GLU A 605 -12.64 45.43 22.57
C GLU A 605 -13.60 46.30 21.73
N VAL A 606 -14.87 46.39 22.14
CA VAL A 606 -15.91 47.16 21.42
C VAL A 606 -16.07 48.58 21.97
N ALA A 607 -15.44 48.91 23.10
CA ALA A 607 -15.42 50.27 23.62
C ALA A 607 -14.63 51.20 22.67
N PRO A 608 -15.13 52.41 22.36
CA PRO A 608 -14.35 53.36 21.55
C PRO A 608 -13.04 53.66 22.28
N VAL A 609 -11.91 53.53 21.58
CA VAL A 609 -10.59 53.98 22.04
C VAL A 609 -10.69 55.46 22.37
N ALA A 610 -10.91 55.78 23.64
CA ALA A 610 -10.87 57.13 24.14
C ALA A 610 -9.40 57.49 24.37
N GLN A 611 -8.92 58.40 23.52
CA GLN A 611 -7.81 59.33 23.72
C GLN A 611 -6.39 58.78 23.55
N SER A 612 -5.87 58.94 22.33
CA SER A 612 -4.45 59.22 22.12
C SER A 612 -4.08 60.56 22.76
N PRO A 613 -2.98 60.67 23.52
CA PRO A 613 -2.31 61.94 23.74
C PRO A 613 -1.37 62.21 22.54
N GLU A 614 -1.77 63.21 21.76
CA GLU A 614 -0.95 64.27 21.18
C GLU A 614 0.54 63.96 20.93
N GLU A 615 0.87 63.83 19.64
CA GLU A 615 2.21 63.87 19.07
C GLU A 615 2.82 65.28 19.23
N PRO A 616 4.13 65.39 19.53
CA PRO A 616 4.89 66.53 19.05
C PRO A 616 6.09 66.06 18.20
N ALA A 617 6.31 66.78 17.10
CA ALA A 617 7.57 66.81 16.37
C ALA A 617 7.96 68.29 16.13
N PRO A 618 9.23 68.66 15.81
CA PRO A 618 10.44 67.85 15.73
C PRO A 618 11.65 68.44 16.48
N THR A 619 12.70 67.64 16.73
CA THR A 619 14.08 68.15 16.83
C THR A 619 15.06 67.09 16.31
N GLN A 620 15.73 67.37 15.19
CA GLN A 620 16.97 66.73 14.73
C GLN A 620 18.15 67.47 15.41
N GLU A 621 19.27 66.89 15.82
CA GLU A 621 20.31 66.10 15.11
C GLU A 621 21.11 65.24 16.13
N THR A 622 21.22 63.90 15.94
CA THR A 622 22.44 63.06 15.66
C THR A 622 23.69 63.19 16.57
N PRO A 623 24.60 62.18 16.66
CA PRO A 623 24.53 60.73 16.40
C PRO A 623 25.10 59.85 17.56
N GLN A 624 24.68 58.59 17.69
CA GLN A 624 25.57 57.54 18.20
C GLN A 624 25.16 56.12 17.74
N GLU A 625 26.15 55.42 17.21
CA GLU A 625 26.20 54.04 16.73
C GLU A 625 26.57 53.07 17.90
N PRO A 626 26.65 51.74 17.71
CA PRO A 626 25.64 50.77 18.13
C PRO A 626 26.12 49.80 19.24
N GLU A 627 25.18 48.98 19.74
CA GLU A 627 25.31 47.55 20.14
C GLU A 627 24.57 47.19 21.43
N GLY A 628 23.81 46.10 21.35
CA GLY A 628 23.18 45.47 22.50
C GLY A 628 21.89 44.75 22.12
N ALA A 629 22.02 43.61 21.43
CA ALA A 629 20.92 42.73 21.05
C ALA A 629 20.04 42.34 22.25
N GLN A 630 18.73 42.56 22.11
CA GLN A 630 17.69 41.97 22.97
C GLN A 630 17.03 40.79 22.23
N PRO A 631 16.58 39.74 22.97
CA PRO A 631 16.13 38.49 22.37
C PRO A 631 14.80 38.65 21.63
N ALA A 632 14.60 37.80 20.61
CA ALA A 632 13.43 37.76 19.73
C ALA A 632 12.10 37.59 20.51
N PRO A 633 10.98 38.13 19.99
CA PRO A 633 9.68 38.03 20.64
C PRO A 633 9.17 36.59 20.70
N ALA A 634 8.49 36.25 21.80
CA ALA A 634 7.83 34.97 22.01
C ALA A 634 6.83 34.67 20.88
N SER A 635 6.92 33.47 20.32
CA SER A 635 6.04 32.96 19.26
C SER A 635 4.59 32.92 19.74
N GLU A 636 3.67 33.48 18.93
CA GLU A 636 2.22 33.36 19.15
C GLU A 636 1.79 31.89 19.25
N PRO A 637 0.81 31.56 20.12
CA PRO A 637 0.33 30.18 20.29
C PRO A 637 -0.27 29.64 18.99
N THR A 638 0.25 28.49 18.52
CA THR A 638 -0.21 27.83 17.30
C THR A 638 -1.37 26.87 17.61
N ARG A 639 -2.25 26.62 16.63
CA ARG A 639 -3.38 25.71 16.83
C ARG A 639 -2.96 24.28 17.17
N PHE A 640 -1.90 23.81 16.54
CA PHE A 640 -1.20 22.56 16.83
C PHE A 640 0.31 22.84 16.83
N LEU A 641 1.09 21.98 17.46
CA LEU A 641 2.52 21.93 17.26
C LEU A 641 2.83 21.43 15.85
N SER A 642 3.66 22.18 15.14
CA SER A 642 4.32 21.73 13.91
C SER A 642 5.40 20.70 14.21
N ASP A 643 5.77 19.90 13.20
CA ASP A 643 6.88 18.94 13.32
C ASP A 643 8.20 19.63 13.72
N THR A 644 8.42 20.86 13.27
CA THR A 644 9.58 21.67 13.66
C THR A 644 9.55 22.08 15.14
N GLN A 645 8.38 22.41 15.68
CA GLN A 645 8.24 22.71 17.11
C GLN A 645 8.41 21.45 17.98
N ILE A 646 7.90 20.30 17.52
CA ILE A 646 8.08 19.01 18.21
C ILE A 646 9.55 18.59 18.20
N GLN A 647 10.22 18.69 17.05
CA GLN A 647 11.65 18.38 16.92
C GLN A 647 12.52 19.32 17.75
N ALA A 648 12.19 20.61 17.81
CA ALA A 648 12.91 21.57 18.64
C ALA A 648 12.77 21.25 20.13
N ALA A 649 11.55 20.95 20.60
CA ALA A 649 11.29 20.63 22.00
C ALA A 649 11.93 19.29 22.45
N LEU A 650 11.90 18.27 21.60
CA LEU A 650 12.48 16.95 21.91
C LEU A 650 13.97 16.84 21.58
N GLY A 651 14.51 17.76 20.78
CA GLY A 651 15.90 17.74 20.33
C GLY A 651 16.91 17.87 21.47
N GLU A 652 16.58 18.67 22.49
CA GLU A 652 17.41 18.84 23.69
C GLU A 652 17.51 17.57 24.54
N TYR A 653 16.50 16.68 24.45
CA TYR A 653 16.39 15.44 25.21
C TYR A 653 16.72 14.19 24.37
N TYR A 654 17.29 14.38 23.18
CA TYR A 654 17.46 13.32 22.20
C TYR A 654 18.30 12.14 22.73
N ASP A 655 19.40 12.43 23.44
CA ASP A 655 20.30 11.41 23.95
C ASP A 655 19.69 10.62 25.11
N GLU A 656 18.91 11.28 25.97
CA GLU A 656 18.15 10.68 27.07
C GLU A 656 17.05 9.76 26.55
N LEU A 657 16.26 10.24 25.57
CA LEU A 657 15.21 9.44 24.93
C LEU A 657 15.79 8.23 24.21
N ARG A 658 16.93 8.41 23.54
CA ARG A 658 17.67 7.32 22.89
C ARG A 658 18.20 6.31 23.92
N ALA A 659 18.73 6.78 25.05
CA ALA A 659 19.22 5.92 26.12
C ALA A 659 18.09 5.05 26.70
N CYS A 660 16.87 5.58 26.86
CA CYS A 660 15.72 4.80 27.28
C CYS A 660 15.45 3.58 26.38
N VAL A 661 15.59 3.74 25.06
CA VAL A 661 15.38 2.66 24.09
C VAL A 661 16.57 1.70 24.03
N VAL A 662 17.81 2.21 24.09
CA VAL A 662 19.03 1.39 23.98
C VAL A 662 19.25 0.54 25.23
N ASN A 663 19.05 1.11 26.42
CA ASN A 663 19.30 0.43 27.70
C ASN A 663 18.20 -0.58 28.04
N ASN A 664 16.99 -0.40 27.53
CA ASN A 664 15.85 -1.29 27.75
C ASN A 664 15.52 -2.15 26.51
N ARG A 665 16.52 -2.51 25.70
CA ARG A 665 16.31 -3.26 24.44
C ARG A 665 15.84 -4.71 24.71
N ASN A 666 14.83 -5.16 23.97
CA ASN A 666 14.34 -6.55 24.00
C ASN A 666 14.97 -7.45 22.94
N THR A 667 15.86 -6.90 22.09
CA THR A 667 16.58 -7.64 21.04
C THR A 667 18.08 -7.26 21.03
N PRO A 668 18.98 -8.15 20.57
CA PRO A 668 20.42 -7.86 20.52
C PRO A 668 20.78 -6.66 19.64
N SER A 669 20.00 -6.41 18.58
CA SER A 669 20.17 -5.29 17.66
C SER A 669 18.96 -4.36 17.72
N PRO A 670 19.12 -3.08 18.14
CA PRO A 670 18.01 -2.14 18.17
C PRO A 670 17.59 -1.75 16.73
N PRO A 671 16.29 -1.46 16.51
CA PRO A 671 15.79 -0.98 15.23
C PRO A 671 16.42 0.37 14.88
N ALA A 672 16.48 0.73 13.59
CA ALA A 672 17.11 1.98 13.15
C ALA A 672 16.40 3.25 13.67
N ARG A 673 15.08 3.16 13.90
CA ARG A 673 14.23 4.18 14.50
C ARG A 673 13.09 3.52 15.26
N VAL A 674 12.55 4.20 16.26
CA VAL A 674 11.40 3.77 17.05
C VAL A 674 10.30 4.83 16.95
N ARG A 675 9.05 4.40 16.82
CA ARG A 675 7.90 5.31 16.83
C ARG A 675 7.42 5.51 18.26
N ILE A 676 7.37 6.76 18.68
CA ILE A 676 6.84 7.18 19.99
C ILE A 676 5.55 7.96 19.73
N ILE A 677 4.48 7.62 20.44
CA ILE A 677 3.20 8.32 20.37
C ILE A 677 2.87 8.82 21.77
N PHE A 678 2.62 10.12 21.92
CA PHE A 678 2.26 10.75 23.19
C PHE A 678 1.21 11.85 22.95
N ILE A 679 0.58 12.35 24.01
CA ILE A 679 -0.42 13.40 23.95
C ILE A 679 0.13 14.65 24.61
N VAL A 680 0.17 15.77 23.88
CA VAL A 680 0.46 17.10 24.43
C VAL A 680 -0.85 17.80 24.75
N PHE A 681 -0.94 18.46 25.90
CA PHE A 681 -2.10 19.24 26.33
C PHE A 681 -1.90 20.74 26.09
N SER A 682 -2.98 21.53 26.20
CA SER A 682 -2.98 22.96 25.86
C SER A 682 -2.00 23.82 26.66
N ASP A 683 -1.67 23.41 27.89
CA ASP A 683 -0.68 24.04 28.77
C ASP A 683 0.76 23.56 28.52
N GLY A 684 0.97 22.67 27.54
CA GLY A 684 2.27 22.23 27.06
C GLY A 684 2.87 21.01 27.78
N HIS A 685 2.18 20.38 28.74
CA HIS A 685 2.65 19.10 29.29
C HIS A 685 2.28 17.91 28.39
N ALA A 686 3.00 16.80 28.52
CA ALA A 686 2.78 15.60 27.72
C ALA A 686 2.58 14.32 28.55
N GLU A 687 1.63 13.47 28.15
CA GLU A 687 1.35 12.19 28.80
C GLU A 687 1.04 11.06 27.78
N ARG A 688 0.77 9.86 28.31
CA ARG A 688 0.27 8.68 27.56
C ARG A 688 1.21 8.25 26.43
N THR A 689 2.49 8.20 26.75
CA THR A 689 3.55 7.71 25.87
C THR A 689 3.38 6.22 25.58
N SER A 690 3.40 5.86 24.31
CA SER A 690 3.43 4.47 23.83
C SER A 690 4.49 4.31 22.74
N VAL A 691 5.05 3.10 22.65
CA VAL A 691 6.19 2.81 21.77
C VAL A 691 5.84 1.70 20.78
N SER A 692 6.27 1.86 19.53
CA SER A 692 6.13 0.83 18.50
C SER A 692 7.49 0.49 17.88
N PRO A 693 7.93 -0.79 17.93
CA PRO A 693 7.25 -1.96 18.51
C PRO A 693 7.10 -1.88 20.06
N PRO A 694 6.09 -2.56 20.65
CA PRO A 694 5.81 -2.47 22.09
C PRO A 694 6.98 -2.93 22.95
N ASN A 695 7.41 -2.09 23.89
CA ASN A 695 8.49 -2.39 24.83
C ASN A 695 8.20 -1.71 26.18
N PRO A 696 7.51 -2.39 27.12
CA PRO A 696 7.01 -1.76 28.34
C PRO A 696 8.10 -1.09 29.20
N PRO A 697 9.29 -1.68 29.41
CA PRO A 697 10.38 -1.00 30.12
C PRO A 697 10.89 0.28 29.43
N ALA A 698 11.01 0.28 28.10
CA ALA A 698 11.40 1.48 27.35
C ALA A 698 10.29 2.53 27.33
N GLU A 699 9.02 2.09 27.26
CA GLU A 699 7.84 2.95 27.28
C GLU A 699 7.70 3.69 28.62
N GLN A 700 7.94 3.02 29.75
CA GLN A 700 7.95 3.66 31.05
C GLN A 700 9.05 4.72 31.16
N CYS A 701 10.29 4.38 30.75
CA CYS A 701 11.40 5.33 30.73
C CYS A 701 11.10 6.54 29.83
N LEU A 702 10.57 6.31 28.62
CA LEU A 702 10.20 7.38 27.70
C LEU A 702 9.03 8.24 28.21
N ALA A 703 8.07 7.65 28.92
CA ALA A 703 6.98 8.40 29.55
C ALA A 703 7.51 9.38 30.60
N GLU A 704 8.44 8.93 31.44
CA GLU A 704 9.09 9.78 32.46
C GLU A 704 9.91 10.91 31.82
N GLN A 705 10.66 10.63 30.75
CA GLN A 705 11.44 11.65 30.04
C GLN A 705 10.56 12.64 29.24
N ILE A 706 9.47 12.18 28.64
CA ILE A 706 8.59 13.08 27.86
C ILE A 706 7.75 13.97 28.78
N ALA A 707 7.38 13.48 29.97
CA ALA A 707 6.64 14.26 30.95
C ALA A 707 7.43 15.46 31.51
N THR A 708 8.77 15.46 31.41
CA THR A 708 9.61 16.59 31.83
C THR A 708 9.79 17.65 30.75
N VAL A 709 9.37 17.38 29.50
CA VAL A 709 9.48 18.31 28.39
C VAL A 709 8.31 19.28 28.39
N GLN A 710 8.63 20.57 28.44
CA GLN A 710 7.64 21.63 28.30
C GLN A 710 7.49 22.02 26.82
N PHE A 711 6.37 21.62 26.22
CA PHE A 711 6.06 21.98 24.83
C PHE A 711 5.46 23.39 24.73
N PRO A 712 5.54 24.05 23.56
CA PRO A 712 4.81 25.28 23.30
C PRO A 712 3.31 25.09 23.52
N GLN A 713 2.63 26.12 24.02
CA GLN A 713 1.18 26.09 24.23
C GLN A 713 0.45 25.98 22.90
N ILE A 714 -0.55 25.11 22.87
CA ILE A 714 -1.43 24.91 21.71
C ILE A 714 -2.85 25.39 22.04
N LEU A 715 -3.57 25.88 21.03
CA LEU A 715 -4.96 26.34 21.21
C LEU A 715 -5.96 25.18 21.39
N GLU A 716 -5.60 23.97 20.99
CA GLU A 716 -6.43 22.77 21.11
C GLU A 716 -6.22 22.08 22.47
N VAL A 717 -7.27 21.48 23.03
CA VAL A 717 -7.24 20.86 24.38
C VAL A 717 -6.14 19.80 24.50
N ARG A 718 -5.93 19.03 23.42
CA ARG A 718 -4.86 18.06 23.32
C ARG A 718 -4.52 17.76 21.86
N GLN A 719 -3.28 17.37 21.61
CA GLN A 719 -2.78 16.89 20.33
C GLN A 719 -2.06 15.55 20.54
N GLN A 720 -2.45 14.52 19.77
CA GLN A 720 -1.65 13.31 19.70
C GLN A 720 -0.45 13.54 18.77
N VAL A 721 0.76 13.42 19.31
CA VAL A 721 2.02 13.57 18.59
C VAL A 721 2.58 12.21 18.24
N THR A 722 3.01 12.04 16.99
CA THR A 722 3.79 10.86 16.55
C THR A 722 5.21 11.31 16.23
N TYR A 723 6.16 10.89 17.04
CA TYR A 723 7.57 11.22 16.88
C TYR A 723 8.39 9.99 16.51
N TRP A 724 9.23 10.11 15.49
CA TRP A 724 10.16 9.06 15.09
C TRP A 724 11.53 9.34 15.69
N LEU A 725 11.91 8.57 16.70
CA LEU A 725 13.22 8.69 17.35
C LEU A 725 14.24 7.82 16.60
N PRO A 726 15.25 8.39 15.92
CA PRO A 726 16.35 7.61 15.37
C PRO A 726 17.22 7.00 16.48
N ILE A 727 17.54 5.71 16.36
CA ILE A 727 18.42 4.97 17.29
C ILE A 727 19.77 4.66 16.64
N ARG A 728 19.91 4.85 15.34
CA ARG A 728 21.20 4.89 14.65
C ARG A 728 21.32 6.27 14.05
N SER A 729 22.31 7.05 14.48
CA SER A 729 22.57 8.35 13.88
C SER A 729 22.87 8.16 12.39
N PRO A 730 22.30 8.97 11.47
CA PRO A 730 22.94 9.17 10.18
C PRO A 730 24.30 9.83 10.48
N SER A 731 25.35 9.33 9.85
CA SER A 731 26.68 9.93 9.85
C SER A 731 26.57 11.45 9.67
N LEU A 732 27.13 12.19 10.63
CA LEU A 732 27.50 13.60 10.49
C LEU A 732 28.15 13.78 9.11
N GLN A 733 27.58 14.67 8.30
CA GLN A 733 28.21 15.16 7.08
C GLN A 733 29.57 15.75 7.47
N VAL A 734 30.65 15.11 7.02
CA VAL A 734 32.00 15.68 7.07
C VAL A 734 32.04 16.79 6.03
N THR A 735 32.04 18.03 6.47
CA THR A 735 32.50 19.16 5.65
C THR A 735 34.00 18.99 5.39
N PRO A 736 34.49 19.14 4.14
CA PRO A 736 35.90 18.99 3.84
C PRO A 736 36.67 20.21 4.36
N VAL A 737 37.61 19.97 5.28
CA VAL A 737 38.61 20.96 5.73
C VAL A 737 39.77 20.97 4.70
N PRO A 738 40.26 22.15 4.26
CA PRO A 738 41.35 22.23 3.29
C PRO A 738 42.69 21.77 3.91
N PRO A 739 43.66 21.29 3.10
CA PRO A 739 44.85 20.65 3.62
C PRO A 739 45.88 21.68 4.09
N THR A 740 46.57 21.39 5.19
CA THR A 740 47.85 22.01 5.55
C THR A 740 48.67 21.03 6.41
N PRO A 741 50.01 21.16 6.46
CA PRO A 741 50.93 20.15 5.95
C PRO A 741 51.56 19.29 7.06
N ALA A 742 52.16 18.18 6.62
CA ALA A 742 52.73 17.12 7.45
C ALA A 742 53.83 17.57 8.43
N PRO A 743 53.93 16.92 9.61
CA PRO A 743 55.18 16.74 10.32
C PRO A 743 55.77 15.34 10.07
N ALA A 744 57.11 15.31 9.96
CA ALA A 744 57.97 14.16 9.67
C ALA A 744 58.07 13.15 10.85
N PRO A 745 58.61 11.94 10.62
CA PRO A 745 58.30 10.74 11.41
C PRO A 745 59.28 10.52 12.58
N PRO A 746 58.89 9.75 13.62
CA PRO A 746 59.85 9.07 14.46
C PRO A 746 60.11 7.64 13.94
N GLN A 747 61.40 7.38 13.77
CA GLN A 747 61.99 6.08 13.49
C GLN A 747 61.88 5.17 14.72
N GLY A 748 61.54 3.90 14.51
CA GLY A 748 61.51 2.91 15.57
C GLY A 748 60.89 1.61 15.09
N ALA A 749 61.69 0.80 14.40
CA ALA A 749 61.30 -0.50 13.90
C ALA A 749 60.96 -1.47 15.04
N ALA A 750 59.82 -2.14 14.93
CA ALA A 750 59.58 -3.46 15.51
C ALA A 750 58.83 -4.30 14.48
N GLN A 751 59.47 -5.38 14.04
CA GLN A 751 58.94 -6.37 13.10
C GLN A 751 57.63 -6.99 13.61
N PRO A 752 56.64 -7.26 12.73
CA PRO A 752 55.51 -8.11 13.07
C PRO A 752 55.98 -9.57 13.26
N PRO A 753 55.38 -10.33 14.18
CA PRO A 753 55.78 -11.71 14.44
C PRO A 753 55.47 -12.63 13.25
N ALA A 754 56.32 -13.63 13.05
CA ALA A 754 56.21 -14.64 12.00
C ALA A 754 54.89 -15.44 12.09
N PRO A 755 54.35 -15.91 10.93
CA PRO A 755 53.15 -16.73 10.90
C PRO A 755 53.38 -18.10 11.56
N ALA A 756 52.38 -18.56 12.31
CA ALA A 756 52.36 -19.88 12.94
C ALA A 756 52.43 -21.02 11.89
N PRO A 757 53.07 -22.16 12.22
CA PRO A 757 53.24 -23.27 11.28
C PRO A 757 51.91 -24.00 11.02
N ALA A 758 51.75 -24.45 9.76
CA ALA A 758 50.60 -25.20 9.27
C ALA A 758 50.39 -26.52 10.03
N PRO A 759 49.13 -26.98 10.21
CA PRO A 759 48.84 -28.27 10.82
C PRO A 759 49.28 -29.43 9.92
N ALA A 760 49.84 -30.47 10.54
CA ALA A 760 50.32 -31.69 9.89
C ALA A 760 49.17 -32.52 9.26
N PRO A 761 49.45 -33.30 8.20
CA PRO A 761 48.43 -34.12 7.53
C PRO A 761 48.01 -35.31 8.41
N PRO A 762 46.75 -35.77 8.33
CA PRO A 762 46.28 -36.94 9.06
C PRO A 762 46.92 -38.24 8.52
N ALA A 763 47.25 -39.13 9.45
CA ALA A 763 47.75 -40.48 9.16
C ALA A 763 46.69 -41.35 8.45
N PRO A 764 47.12 -42.35 7.64
CA PRO A 764 46.20 -43.19 6.86
C PRO A 764 45.34 -44.08 7.77
N SER A 765 44.02 -43.98 7.59
CA SER A 765 43.03 -44.84 8.22
C SER A 765 43.12 -46.28 7.68
N ALA A 766 42.97 -47.23 8.60
CA ALA A 766 43.05 -48.66 8.36
C ALA A 766 41.98 -49.18 7.39
N ALA A 767 42.34 -50.25 6.67
CA ALA A 767 41.53 -50.94 5.69
C ALA A 767 40.20 -51.49 6.27
N PRO A 768 39.11 -51.49 5.48
CA PRO A 768 37.85 -52.10 5.89
C PRO A 768 37.92 -53.64 5.87
N PRO A 769 37.21 -54.35 6.77
CA PRO A 769 37.14 -55.81 6.77
C PRO A 769 36.33 -56.34 5.58
N ALA A 770 36.74 -57.51 5.08
CA ALA A 770 36.17 -58.20 3.93
C ALA A 770 34.67 -58.54 4.11
N PRO A 771 33.87 -58.54 3.02
CA PRO A 771 32.45 -58.86 3.09
C PRO A 771 32.20 -60.35 3.35
N ALA A 772 31.27 -60.63 4.28
CA ALA A 772 30.76 -61.96 4.58
C ALA A 772 29.97 -62.56 3.37
N PRO A 773 29.98 -63.89 3.18
CA PRO A 773 29.37 -64.53 2.02
C PRO A 773 27.84 -64.50 2.06
N ALA A 774 27.25 -64.29 0.89
CA ALA A 774 25.81 -64.22 0.66
C ALA A 774 25.06 -65.52 1.05
N PRO A 775 23.82 -65.42 1.56
CA PRO A 775 22.99 -66.59 1.84
C PRO A 775 22.51 -67.27 0.55
N ARG A 776 22.61 -68.61 0.52
CA ARG A 776 22.14 -69.49 -0.55
C ARG A 776 20.64 -69.34 -0.81
N ALA A 777 20.27 -69.27 -2.08
CA ALA A 777 18.90 -69.36 -2.57
C ALA A 777 18.24 -70.71 -2.20
N PRO A 778 16.96 -70.74 -1.81
CA PRO A 778 16.20 -71.99 -1.67
C PRO A 778 15.73 -72.51 -3.03
N ALA A 779 15.84 -73.82 -3.21
CA ALA A 779 15.41 -74.59 -4.38
C ALA A 779 13.87 -74.63 -4.53
N PRO A 780 13.32 -74.90 -5.74
CA PRO A 780 11.89 -74.77 -6.02
C PRO A 780 11.06 -76.03 -5.66
N ALA A 781 9.83 -75.76 -5.19
CA ALA A 781 8.53 -76.48 -5.23
C ALA A 781 8.45 -78.03 -5.28
N PRO A 782 7.43 -78.63 -4.64
CA PRO A 782 6.10 -78.83 -5.28
C PRO A 782 4.94 -78.49 -4.31
N GLY A 783 3.77 -77.98 -4.70
CA GLY A 783 2.85 -78.50 -5.71
C GLY A 783 1.61 -79.09 -4.99
N HIS A 784 0.53 -78.30 -4.87
CA HIS A 784 -0.88 -78.67 -4.96
C HIS A 784 -1.80 -77.49 -4.58
#